data_AF-A0A7H8GE93-F1
#
_entry.id   AF-A0A7H8GE93-F1
#
_cell.length_a   1.000
_cell.length_b   1.000
_cell.length_c   1.000
_cell.angle_alpha   90.00
_cell.angle_beta   90.00
_cell.angle_gamma   90.00
#
_symmetry.space_group_name_H-M   'P 1'
#
loop_
_entity.id
_entity.type
_entity.pdbx_description
1 polymer ?
#
loop_
_entity_poly.entity_id
_entity_poly.type
_entity_poly.pdbx_seq_one_letter_code
_entity_poly.pdbx_strand_id
1 'polypeptide(L)'
;MPVKPPRGSGTHVDVPTSPTRSTAEDISLPGPSGLRGFDSGSSLNSSPLRAGTSDSSSVEAPHPSPVVVVHATPVAARSPAPLPSVDRYVTVALATLAQANSQGLRVLKQRTYAELSDGRIVLVGVDPETGLFRARLPSELSPSGPVLLRDTDSGFWSVREVSSSTTRVQVRKYLPEATDQHADDFISRFGDSDAAEAELKRIELGYSQLDREISAWEALYKDKNRNSHQQRLAIGAKVRDLYKWQGEPSEKVYRDGQFVGFDLNLHVGNRTDQLPVDFLSLTRLDSIVSLRLEGQIEIIGNLLLSFPHVEILKIHRYGVSRLPAGIETLTHLRALHVEGMTFSANDVDLLGRLTRLQELAISHSTLAFPFSVRGMTELRKLSLTSAKLTELPVGLSQADGPTRLEVLDLSGNHQLGVAPSVSGMSELRVLDLSFTGIRQLPAGLGTDNGPLRLEELTLSYNSLGEAPSLEGMAALQVVNLHNNRISRFPEGITSDVPKRILGLQENRIQVIPETIELRDGIRLERNPITDPASLRRLVAARRQTGADIWLGDIEIDLGVNRWLHDVPQAQHQEKGAVWSSLEMNQTNSLLMARIESLSRTPEFRVERQILQRRVWSFLEHMQQASPGEQGRLLAIARTETSPGKMLDKLEDEISKSDPTWQNQPSHHLPKRPRLE
;
A
#
# COMPACT_ATOMS: atom_id res chain seq x y z
N MET A 1 4.21 43.04 -53.16
CA MET A 1 3.44 44.31 -53.11
C MET A 1 1.98 44.00 -53.39
N PRO A 2 0.99 44.81 -52.93
CA PRO A 2 1.09 45.95 -52.00
C PRO A 2 1.53 45.49 -50.58
N VAL A 3 2.08 46.29 -49.64
CA VAL A 3 2.10 47.74 -49.34
C VAL A 3 0.95 48.22 -48.42
N LYS A 4 1.29 48.27 -47.11
CA LYS A 4 0.74 49.15 -46.04
C LYS A 4 1.15 50.63 -46.29
N PRO A 5 0.72 51.69 -45.55
CA PRO A 5 -0.13 51.80 -44.34
C PRO A 5 -1.21 52.94 -44.54
N PRO A 6 -1.44 53.97 -43.68
CA PRO A 6 -1.60 54.07 -42.21
C PRO A 6 -2.91 54.79 -41.73
N ARG A 7 -3.27 54.64 -40.45
CA ARG A 7 -3.90 55.64 -39.51
C ARG A 7 -4.22 54.91 -38.18
N GLY A 8 -4.13 55.49 -36.99
CA GLY A 8 -3.56 56.79 -36.56
C GLY A 8 -4.28 57.34 -35.31
N SER A 9 -3.53 57.68 -34.24
CA SER A 9 -3.96 58.14 -32.89
C SER A 9 -4.58 57.07 -31.96
N GLY A 10 -4.31 57.02 -30.64
CA GLY A 10 -3.08 57.43 -29.92
C GLY A 10 -3.24 58.41 -28.73
N THR A 11 -2.92 57.96 -27.51
CA THR A 11 -2.65 58.77 -26.29
C THR A 11 -1.56 58.11 -25.41
N HIS A 12 -0.84 58.90 -24.62
CA HIS A 12 0.30 58.57 -23.73
C HIS A 12 0.19 59.44 -22.43
N VAL A 13 1.04 59.45 -21.39
CA VAL A 13 2.44 59.01 -21.09
C VAL A 13 2.53 58.73 -19.55
N ASP A 14 3.57 58.20 -18.87
CA ASP A 14 4.91 57.66 -19.19
C ASP A 14 5.41 56.68 -18.08
N VAL A 15 6.67 56.22 -18.14
CA VAL A 15 7.45 55.55 -17.07
C VAL A 15 8.58 56.48 -16.57
N PRO A 16 9.17 56.27 -15.37
CA PRO A 16 10.53 56.78 -15.08
C PRO A 16 11.56 55.66 -14.80
N THR A 17 12.80 55.89 -15.26
CA THR A 17 13.94 54.94 -15.21
C THR A 17 15.02 55.30 -14.18
N SER A 18 15.88 54.33 -13.84
CA SER A 18 17.07 54.51 -13.00
C SER A 18 18.18 55.39 -13.61
N PRO A 19 19.03 56.02 -12.78
CA PRO A 19 20.41 56.38 -13.12
C PRO A 19 21.46 55.74 -12.18
N THR A 20 22.76 56.02 -12.41
CA THR A 20 23.92 55.25 -11.87
C THR A 20 25.07 56.10 -11.32
N ARG A 21 25.74 55.63 -10.24
CA ARG A 21 27.11 55.99 -9.72
C ARG A 21 27.39 57.49 -9.43
N SER A 22 28.28 57.89 -8.50
CA SER A 22 28.95 57.29 -7.31
C SER A 22 29.43 58.50 -6.43
N THR A 23 30.46 58.57 -5.55
CA THR A 23 31.68 57.80 -5.21
C THR A 23 32.23 58.31 -3.86
N ALA A 24 33.19 57.61 -3.24
CA ALA A 24 34.03 58.05 -2.09
C ALA A 24 33.32 58.25 -0.73
N GLU A 25 33.91 58.07 0.46
CA GLU A 25 35.17 57.46 1.00
C GLU A 25 34.99 57.46 2.55
N ASP A 26 35.61 56.66 3.44
CA ASP A 26 36.42 55.42 3.41
C ASP A 26 36.52 54.86 4.88
N ILE A 27 37.44 53.93 5.18
CA ILE A 27 37.97 53.53 6.51
C ILE A 27 37.13 52.51 7.30
N SER A 28 37.64 51.37 7.82
CA SER A 28 38.83 50.54 7.48
C SER A 28 38.75 49.18 8.22
N LEU A 29 39.55 48.19 7.79
CA LEU A 29 39.76 46.90 8.50
C LEU A 29 40.78 47.04 9.65
N PRO A 30 40.90 46.04 10.56
CA PRO A 30 41.97 45.05 10.37
C PRO A 30 41.66 43.60 10.81
N GLY A 31 42.54 42.68 10.40
CA GLY A 31 42.85 41.39 11.05
C GLY A 31 44.37 41.17 10.97
N PRO A 32 44.92 39.94 10.90
CA PRO A 32 44.45 38.63 11.40
C PRO A 32 45.55 37.84 12.17
N SER A 33 45.21 36.77 12.89
CA SER A 33 46.08 35.61 13.29
C SER A 33 45.26 34.63 14.15
N GLY A 34 45.44 33.30 14.18
CA GLY A 34 46.27 32.40 13.35
C GLY A 34 46.97 31.29 14.17
N LEU A 35 46.80 30.00 13.81
CA LEU A 35 47.79 28.89 13.99
C LEU A 35 47.28 27.50 13.54
N ARG A 36 48.26 26.64 13.21
CA ARG A 36 48.30 25.21 12.78
C ARG A 36 47.36 24.23 13.55
N GLY A 37 46.92 23.08 13.03
CA GLY A 37 47.17 22.37 11.75
C GLY A 37 48.16 21.19 11.83
N PHE A 38 47.74 19.95 11.48
CA PHE A 38 48.60 18.82 11.06
C PHE A 38 47.79 17.62 10.52
N ASP A 39 48.29 16.96 9.47
CA ASP A 39 47.78 15.70 8.90
C ASP A 39 48.53 14.47 9.44
N SER A 40 47.92 13.27 9.33
CA SER A 40 48.50 12.03 8.73
C SER A 40 47.80 10.75 9.21
N GLY A 41 47.52 9.81 8.31
CA GLY A 41 46.83 8.54 8.61
C GLY A 41 47.72 7.28 8.65
N SER A 42 47.08 6.11 8.49
CA SER A 42 47.66 4.74 8.40
C SER A 42 48.18 4.12 9.72
N SER A 43 48.28 2.78 9.89
CA SER A 43 47.45 1.64 9.41
C SER A 43 47.90 0.32 10.10
N LEU A 44 47.08 -0.74 10.00
CA LEU A 44 47.40 -2.18 10.13
C LEU A 44 47.74 -2.81 11.52
N ASN A 45 47.21 -4.04 11.67
CA ASN A 45 47.71 -5.19 12.46
C ASN A 45 47.57 -5.16 14.01
N SER A 46 47.35 -6.29 14.71
CA SER A 46 47.12 -7.68 14.26
C SER A 46 46.27 -8.52 15.24
N SER A 47 45.51 -9.49 14.72
CA SER A 47 44.93 -10.61 15.50
C SER A 47 45.99 -11.68 15.86
N PRO A 48 45.66 -12.64 16.74
CA PRO A 48 45.59 -14.02 16.23
C PRO A 48 44.44 -14.89 16.80
N LEU A 49 44.30 -16.07 16.18
CA LEU A 49 43.33 -17.17 16.38
C LEU A 49 43.47 -17.87 17.77
N ARG A 50 42.57 -18.74 18.27
CA ARG A 50 42.05 -19.98 17.65
C ARG A 50 40.88 -20.65 18.44
N ALA A 51 40.12 -21.54 17.77
CA ALA A 51 38.95 -22.33 18.21
C ALA A 51 39.17 -23.27 19.44
N GLY A 52 38.16 -23.93 20.06
CA GLY A 52 36.70 -24.08 19.78
C GLY A 52 35.93 -24.46 21.08
N THR A 53 34.74 -25.10 21.15
CA THR A 53 33.83 -25.78 20.20
C THR A 53 32.36 -25.77 20.75
N SER A 54 31.36 -26.20 19.94
CA SER A 54 30.09 -26.91 20.29
C SER A 54 29.49 -26.84 21.72
N ASP A 55 28.17 -26.74 21.99
CA ASP A 55 26.92 -26.63 21.18
C ASP A 55 25.73 -26.56 22.18
N SER A 56 24.44 -26.32 21.88
CA SER A 56 23.65 -25.93 20.68
C SER A 56 22.26 -25.38 21.15
N SER A 57 21.30 -25.20 20.23
CA SER A 57 19.86 -24.82 20.44
C SER A 57 19.59 -23.38 20.91
N SER A 58 18.52 -22.69 20.49
CA SER A 58 17.67 -22.86 19.29
C SER A 58 16.96 -21.52 19.00
N VAL A 59 16.97 -21.06 17.76
CA VAL A 59 16.35 -19.78 17.36
C VAL A 59 14.91 -20.02 16.91
N GLU A 60 13.97 -19.25 17.45
CA GLU A 60 12.55 -19.32 17.10
C GLU A 60 12.29 -18.67 15.73
N ALA A 61 11.66 -19.41 14.82
CA ALA A 61 11.42 -18.99 13.44
C ALA A 61 10.13 -18.15 13.32
N PRO A 62 10.05 -17.19 12.38
CA PRO A 62 8.84 -16.41 12.16
C PRO A 62 7.68 -17.32 11.74
N HIS A 63 6.52 -17.17 12.41
CA HIS A 63 5.36 -18.02 12.16
C HIS A 63 4.85 -17.89 10.70
N PRO A 64 4.47 -19.01 10.05
CA PRO A 64 3.80 -18.94 8.75
C PRO A 64 2.43 -18.29 8.88
N SER A 65 2.04 -17.51 7.88
CA SER A 65 0.66 -16.99 7.77
C SER A 65 -0.34 -18.17 7.68
N PRO A 66 -1.53 -18.07 8.31
CA PRO A 66 -2.47 -19.19 8.35
C PRO A 66 -2.98 -19.53 6.95
N VAL A 67 -2.72 -20.76 6.51
CA VAL A 67 -3.26 -21.31 5.25
C VAL A 67 -4.75 -21.57 5.45
N VAL A 68 -5.59 -20.66 4.93
CA VAL A 68 -7.06 -20.83 4.93
C VAL A 68 -7.43 -21.85 3.85
N VAL A 69 -7.49 -23.13 4.22
CA VAL A 69 -7.99 -24.20 3.35
C VAL A 69 -9.51 -24.05 3.20
N VAL A 70 -9.94 -23.29 2.19
CA VAL A 70 -11.35 -23.22 1.80
C VAL A 70 -11.69 -24.47 0.99
N HIS A 71 -12.44 -25.40 1.58
CA HIS A 71 -13.04 -26.50 0.83
C HIS A 71 -14.10 -25.94 -0.13
N ALA A 72 -13.85 -26.05 -1.44
CA ALA A 72 -14.82 -25.66 -2.45
C ALA A 72 -16.07 -26.54 -2.38
N THR A 73 -17.22 -25.96 -2.09
CA THR A 73 -18.52 -26.61 -2.28
C THR A 73 -18.80 -26.74 -3.79
N PRO A 74 -19.30 -27.88 -4.28
CA PRO A 74 -19.57 -28.06 -5.69
C PRO A 74 -20.70 -27.13 -6.15
N VAL A 75 -20.35 -26.13 -6.96
CA VAL A 75 -21.33 -25.24 -7.60
C VAL A 75 -22.16 -26.06 -8.58
N ALA A 76 -23.47 -26.11 -8.38
CA ALA A 76 -24.38 -26.79 -9.29
C ALA A 76 -24.27 -26.21 -10.71
N ALA A 77 -24.10 -27.08 -11.70
CA ALA A 77 -23.92 -26.67 -13.09
C ALA A 77 -25.11 -25.83 -13.57
N ARG A 78 -24.86 -24.55 -13.88
CA ARG A 78 -25.86 -23.72 -14.57
C ARG A 78 -26.12 -24.31 -15.95
N SER A 79 -27.40 -24.55 -16.27
CA SER A 79 -27.82 -24.87 -17.63
C SER A 79 -27.35 -23.75 -18.59
N PRO A 80 -26.84 -24.09 -19.78
CA PRO A 80 -26.38 -23.07 -20.72
C PRO A 80 -27.54 -22.17 -21.15
N ALA A 81 -27.26 -20.87 -21.28
CA ALA A 81 -28.21 -19.91 -21.83
C ALA A 81 -28.52 -20.25 -23.30
N PRO A 82 -29.75 -20.00 -23.80
CA PRO A 82 -30.11 -20.27 -25.18
C PRO A 82 -29.19 -19.50 -26.14
N LEU A 83 -28.65 -20.22 -27.13
CA LEU A 83 -27.67 -19.68 -28.08
C LEU A 83 -28.27 -18.52 -28.90
N PRO A 84 -27.56 -17.39 -29.05
CA PRO A 84 -28.04 -16.28 -29.88
C PRO A 84 -28.02 -16.66 -31.36
N SER A 85 -29.11 -16.40 -32.09
CA SER A 85 -29.17 -16.74 -33.53
C SER A 85 -28.08 -16.03 -34.33
N VAL A 86 -27.52 -16.75 -35.31
CA VAL A 86 -26.53 -16.24 -36.27
C VAL A 86 -27.14 -15.23 -37.26
N ASP A 87 -28.47 -15.22 -37.43
CA ASP A 87 -29.16 -14.41 -38.47
C ASP A 87 -28.81 -12.91 -38.39
N ARG A 88 -28.62 -12.40 -37.17
CA ARG A 88 -28.24 -10.99 -36.91
C ARG A 88 -26.83 -10.63 -37.40
N TYR A 89 -25.97 -11.62 -37.62
CA TYR A 89 -24.56 -11.48 -37.97
C TYR A 89 -24.25 -11.84 -39.43
N VAL A 90 -25.25 -12.33 -40.17
CA VAL A 90 -25.12 -12.60 -41.61
C VAL A 90 -24.92 -11.29 -42.37
N THR A 91 -23.86 -11.21 -43.18
CA THR A 91 -23.63 -10.10 -44.09
C THR A 91 -24.21 -10.41 -45.47
N VAL A 92 -24.72 -9.38 -46.16
CA VAL A 92 -25.04 -9.47 -47.59
C VAL A 92 -23.77 -9.85 -48.37
N ALA A 93 -23.92 -10.72 -49.36
CA ALA A 93 -22.81 -11.36 -50.05
C ALA A 93 -21.87 -10.35 -50.75
N LEU A 94 -20.62 -10.29 -50.27
CA LEU A 94 -19.54 -9.61 -50.96
C LEU A 94 -19.02 -10.52 -52.07
N ALA A 95 -19.51 -10.31 -53.29
CA ALA A 95 -19.26 -11.14 -54.49
C ALA A 95 -17.80 -11.24 -54.97
N THR A 96 -16.84 -10.71 -54.20
CA THR A 96 -15.39 -10.69 -54.48
C THR A 96 -14.56 -10.93 -53.22
N LEU A 97 -15.05 -11.72 -52.26
CA LEU A 97 -14.21 -12.27 -51.19
C LEU A 97 -13.13 -13.18 -51.79
N ALA A 98 -11.91 -13.09 -51.25
CA ALA A 98 -10.77 -13.89 -51.68
C ALA A 98 -11.02 -15.41 -51.50
N GLN A 99 -10.15 -16.22 -52.11
CA GLN A 99 -10.07 -17.64 -51.79
C GLN A 99 -9.89 -17.84 -50.28
N ALA A 100 -10.54 -18.86 -49.74
CA ALA A 100 -10.40 -19.19 -48.32
C ALA A 100 -8.97 -19.64 -48.01
N ASN A 101 -8.46 -19.27 -46.84
CA ASN A 101 -7.16 -19.71 -46.35
C ASN A 101 -7.20 -21.20 -45.93
N SER A 102 -6.08 -21.71 -45.41
CA SER A 102 -5.95 -23.08 -44.89
C SER A 102 -6.90 -23.43 -43.73
N GLN A 103 -7.56 -22.44 -43.11
CA GLN A 103 -8.59 -22.61 -42.08
C GLN A 103 -10.02 -22.46 -42.63
N GLY A 104 -10.22 -22.37 -43.95
CA GLY A 104 -11.55 -22.15 -44.52
C GLY A 104 -12.12 -20.75 -44.26
N LEU A 105 -11.26 -19.75 -43.99
CA LEU A 105 -11.66 -18.37 -43.69
C LEU A 105 -11.23 -17.43 -44.82
N ARG A 106 -12.13 -16.51 -45.19
CA ARG A 106 -11.89 -15.52 -46.24
C ARG A 106 -11.49 -14.19 -45.60
N VAL A 107 -10.38 -13.58 -46.05
CA VAL A 107 -9.88 -12.32 -45.49
C VAL A 107 -10.05 -11.19 -46.51
N LEU A 108 -10.65 -10.07 -46.07
CA LEU A 108 -10.82 -8.86 -46.88
C LEU A 108 -10.65 -7.61 -45.99
N LYS A 109 -9.72 -6.71 -46.35
CA LYS A 109 -9.43 -5.46 -45.61
C LYS A 109 -9.23 -5.70 -44.10
N GLN A 110 -8.36 -6.67 -43.74
CA GLN A 110 -8.09 -7.12 -42.36
C GLN A 110 -9.32 -7.62 -41.57
N ARG A 111 -10.43 -7.93 -42.24
CA ARG A 111 -11.61 -8.57 -41.64
C ARG A 111 -11.72 -10.02 -42.14
N THR A 112 -12.05 -10.91 -41.21
CA THR A 112 -12.12 -12.36 -41.43
C THR A 112 -13.58 -12.78 -41.49
N TYR A 113 -13.92 -13.58 -42.51
CA TYR A 113 -15.28 -14.03 -42.78
C TYR A 113 -15.34 -15.55 -42.85
N ALA A 114 -16.37 -16.12 -42.22
CA ALA A 114 -16.74 -17.52 -42.31
C ALA A 114 -17.89 -17.69 -43.31
N GLU A 115 -17.88 -18.80 -44.04
CA GLU A 115 -18.94 -19.20 -44.97
C GLU A 115 -19.66 -20.40 -44.38
N LEU A 116 -20.96 -20.24 -44.13
CA LEU A 116 -21.80 -21.27 -43.51
C LEU A 116 -22.18 -22.35 -44.53
N SER A 117 -22.54 -23.53 -44.02
CA SER A 117 -23.00 -24.67 -44.84
C SER A 117 -24.26 -24.40 -45.66
N ASP A 118 -25.01 -23.33 -45.38
CA ASP A 118 -26.16 -22.84 -46.15
C ASP A 118 -25.80 -21.71 -47.16
N GLY A 119 -24.51 -21.42 -47.33
CA GLY A 119 -23.99 -20.39 -48.23
C GLY A 119 -24.08 -18.96 -47.68
N ARG A 120 -24.60 -18.74 -46.47
CA ARG A 120 -24.58 -17.42 -45.82
C ARG A 120 -23.18 -17.08 -45.32
N ILE A 121 -22.82 -15.80 -45.36
CA ILE A 121 -21.48 -15.34 -44.96
C ILE A 121 -21.60 -14.51 -43.67
N VAL A 122 -20.69 -14.76 -42.72
CA VAL A 122 -20.70 -14.16 -41.39
C VAL A 122 -19.34 -13.50 -41.12
N LEU A 123 -19.33 -12.27 -40.62
CA LEU A 123 -18.11 -11.64 -40.11
C LEU A 123 -17.73 -12.29 -38.78
N VAL A 124 -16.49 -12.74 -38.63
CA VAL A 124 -16.02 -13.41 -37.41
C VAL A 124 -14.94 -12.63 -36.66
N GLY A 125 -14.79 -12.97 -35.39
CA GLY A 125 -13.62 -12.67 -34.57
C GLY A 125 -13.26 -13.91 -33.73
N VAL A 126 -12.03 -13.98 -33.27
CA VAL A 126 -11.64 -14.95 -32.23
C VAL A 126 -12.14 -14.41 -30.89
N ASP A 127 -12.87 -15.23 -30.16
CA ASP A 127 -13.25 -15.00 -28.76
C ASP A 127 -11.97 -15.00 -27.91
N PRO A 128 -11.63 -13.91 -27.20
CA PRO A 128 -10.40 -13.85 -26.43
C PRO A 128 -10.39 -14.86 -25.27
N GLU A 129 -11.54 -15.16 -24.63
CA GLU A 129 -11.56 -16.00 -23.43
C GLU A 129 -11.48 -17.50 -23.74
N THR A 130 -11.90 -17.91 -24.94
CA THR A 130 -12.04 -19.32 -25.35
C THR A 130 -11.19 -19.73 -26.57
N GLY A 131 -10.64 -18.76 -27.32
CA GLY A 131 -9.89 -19.03 -28.56
C GLY A 131 -10.76 -19.47 -29.75
N LEU A 132 -12.07 -19.62 -29.58
CA LEU A 132 -13.01 -20.08 -30.61
C LEU A 132 -13.43 -18.93 -31.54
N PHE A 133 -13.81 -19.26 -32.78
CA PHE A 133 -14.40 -18.25 -33.66
C PHE A 133 -15.85 -17.98 -33.26
N ARG A 134 -16.19 -16.71 -33.08
CA ARG A 134 -17.55 -16.21 -32.88
C ARG A 134 -17.95 -15.29 -34.01
N ALA A 135 -19.24 -15.30 -34.35
CA ALA A 135 -19.85 -14.27 -35.17
C ALA A 135 -19.76 -12.89 -34.49
N ARG A 136 -19.58 -11.81 -35.27
CA ARG A 136 -19.54 -10.44 -34.76
C ARG A 136 -20.09 -9.41 -35.72
N LEU A 137 -20.60 -8.30 -35.19
CA LEU A 137 -21.05 -7.17 -35.98
C LEU A 137 -19.86 -6.30 -36.43
N PRO A 138 -19.97 -5.58 -37.57
CA PRO A 138 -18.92 -4.67 -38.05
C PRO A 138 -18.53 -3.53 -37.10
N SER A 139 -19.36 -3.27 -36.08
CA SER A 139 -19.21 -2.27 -35.02
C SER A 139 -18.62 -2.82 -33.72
N GLU A 140 -18.41 -4.13 -33.60
CA GLU A 140 -17.96 -4.79 -32.36
C GLU A 140 -16.44 -4.98 -32.36
N LEU A 141 -15.79 -4.58 -31.26
CA LEU A 141 -14.37 -4.84 -30.98
C LEU A 141 -14.11 -6.28 -30.55
N SER A 142 -14.97 -6.83 -29.68
CA SER A 142 -14.96 -8.22 -29.21
C SER A 142 -16.19 -8.96 -29.73
N PRO A 143 -16.09 -10.22 -30.17
CA PRO A 143 -17.18 -10.88 -30.88
C PRO A 143 -18.29 -11.38 -29.93
N SER A 144 -19.53 -10.90 -30.11
CA SER A 144 -20.65 -11.19 -29.18
C SER A 144 -21.54 -12.37 -29.60
N GLY A 145 -21.49 -12.75 -30.88
CA GLY A 145 -22.41 -13.70 -31.48
C GLY A 145 -22.13 -15.17 -31.15
N PRO A 146 -22.91 -16.10 -31.76
CA PRO A 146 -22.71 -17.53 -31.54
C PRO A 146 -21.32 -17.99 -31.97
N VAL A 147 -20.84 -19.04 -31.31
CA VAL A 147 -19.63 -19.76 -31.71
C VAL A 147 -19.90 -20.48 -33.02
N LEU A 148 -18.93 -20.38 -33.94
CA LEU A 148 -18.90 -21.11 -35.20
C LEU A 148 -17.76 -22.13 -35.15
N LEU A 149 -18.05 -23.37 -35.53
CA LEU A 149 -17.06 -24.43 -35.71
C LEU A 149 -16.88 -24.71 -37.20
N ARG A 150 -15.70 -25.16 -37.60
CA ARG A 150 -15.44 -25.59 -38.97
C ARG A 150 -15.56 -27.11 -39.08
N ASP A 151 -16.39 -27.56 -40.00
CA ASP A 151 -16.38 -28.93 -40.49
C ASP A 151 -15.13 -29.14 -41.36
N THR A 152 -14.32 -30.16 -41.06
CA THR A 152 -13.10 -30.48 -41.81
C THR A 152 -13.39 -31.08 -43.19
N ASP A 153 -14.54 -31.75 -43.33
CA ASP A 153 -14.83 -32.69 -44.41
C ASP A 153 -15.65 -32.01 -45.50
N SER A 154 -16.67 -31.21 -45.14
CA SER A 154 -17.33 -30.29 -46.07
C SER A 154 -16.55 -28.97 -46.25
N GLY A 155 -15.72 -28.61 -45.26
CA GLY A 155 -14.90 -27.41 -45.26
C GLY A 155 -15.59 -26.11 -44.87
N PHE A 156 -16.91 -26.12 -44.71
CA PHE A 156 -17.75 -24.99 -44.31
C PHE A 156 -17.77 -24.78 -42.79
N TRP A 157 -18.34 -23.67 -42.36
CA TRP A 157 -18.61 -23.37 -40.96
C TRP A 157 -20.06 -23.68 -40.58
N SER A 158 -20.28 -24.04 -39.33
CA SER A 158 -21.61 -24.29 -38.75
C SER A 158 -21.76 -23.55 -37.42
N VAL A 159 -23.01 -23.23 -37.04
CA VAL A 159 -23.30 -22.74 -35.69
C VAL A 159 -23.12 -23.90 -34.71
N ARG A 160 -22.43 -23.65 -33.60
CA ARG A 160 -22.20 -24.65 -32.57
C ARG A 160 -23.48 -24.94 -31.79
N GLU A 161 -24.13 -26.07 -32.05
CA GLU A 161 -25.41 -26.44 -31.42
C GLU A 161 -25.27 -27.05 -30.02
N VAL A 162 -24.16 -27.75 -29.73
CA VAL A 162 -23.94 -28.46 -28.46
C VAL A 162 -22.51 -28.22 -27.95
N SER A 163 -22.39 -27.94 -26.65
CA SER A 163 -21.10 -27.87 -25.94
C SER A 163 -20.86 -29.16 -25.16
N SER A 164 -19.70 -29.80 -25.36
CA SER A 164 -19.23 -30.93 -24.54
C SER A 164 -18.17 -30.48 -23.53
N SER A 165 -18.03 -31.20 -22.41
CA SER A 165 -17.06 -30.87 -21.36
C SER A 165 -15.65 -31.38 -21.66
N THR A 166 -14.62 -30.59 -21.37
CA THR A 166 -13.21 -31.01 -21.41
C THR A 166 -12.98 -32.25 -20.52
N THR A 167 -12.06 -33.14 -20.92
CA THR A 167 -11.72 -34.35 -20.11
C THR A 167 -10.22 -34.49 -19.87
N ARG A 168 -9.82 -35.17 -18.76
CA ARG A 168 -8.40 -35.46 -18.48
C ARG A 168 -7.73 -36.25 -19.62
N VAL A 169 -8.49 -37.09 -20.32
CA VAL A 169 -8.03 -37.86 -21.48
C VAL A 169 -7.70 -36.96 -22.67
N GLN A 170 -8.53 -35.94 -22.92
CA GLN A 170 -8.26 -34.93 -23.96
C GLN A 170 -6.99 -34.13 -23.65
N VAL A 171 -6.79 -33.68 -22.40
CA VAL A 171 -5.56 -32.97 -22.01
C VAL A 171 -4.34 -33.88 -22.19
N ARG A 172 -4.38 -35.12 -21.69
CA ARG A 172 -3.26 -36.08 -21.79
C ARG A 172 -2.93 -36.59 -23.19
N LYS A 173 -3.86 -36.46 -24.15
CA LYS A 173 -3.59 -36.71 -25.58
C LYS A 173 -2.50 -35.76 -26.11
N TYR A 174 -2.49 -34.52 -25.63
CA TYR A 174 -1.58 -33.44 -26.07
C TYR A 174 -0.43 -33.18 -25.09
N LEU A 175 -0.65 -33.45 -23.80
CA LEU A 175 0.33 -33.28 -22.71
C LEU A 175 0.45 -34.58 -21.90
N PRO A 176 1.16 -35.60 -22.40
CA PRO A 176 1.25 -36.92 -21.75
C PRO A 176 1.88 -36.89 -20.36
N GLU A 177 2.70 -35.87 -20.07
CA GLU A 177 3.35 -35.64 -18.79
C GLU A 177 2.45 -34.93 -17.75
N ALA A 178 1.25 -34.48 -18.14
CA ALA A 178 0.35 -33.76 -17.25
C ALA A 178 -0.13 -34.63 -16.07
N THR A 179 0.01 -34.11 -14.85
CA THR A 179 -0.57 -34.70 -13.64
C THR A 179 -2.10 -34.62 -13.67
N ASP A 180 -2.78 -35.38 -12.81
CA ASP A 180 -4.24 -35.27 -12.67
C ASP A 180 -4.65 -33.85 -12.27
N GLN A 181 -3.84 -33.19 -11.44
CA GLN A 181 -4.05 -31.79 -11.04
C GLN A 181 -3.90 -30.83 -12.23
N HIS A 182 -2.84 -30.94 -13.05
CA HIS A 182 -2.67 -30.07 -14.21
C HIS A 182 -3.83 -30.20 -15.20
N ALA A 183 -4.34 -31.42 -15.38
CA ALA A 183 -5.53 -31.66 -16.19
C ALA A 183 -6.80 -31.03 -15.56
N ASP A 184 -6.99 -31.13 -14.24
CA ASP A 184 -8.11 -30.50 -13.53
C ASP A 184 -8.03 -28.96 -13.55
N ASP A 185 -6.84 -28.37 -13.43
CA ASP A 185 -6.63 -26.93 -13.55
C ASP A 185 -7.03 -26.43 -14.95
N PHE A 186 -6.58 -27.15 -15.98
CA PHE A 186 -6.93 -26.86 -17.37
C PHE A 186 -8.44 -27.00 -17.64
N ILE A 187 -9.07 -28.06 -17.12
CA ILE A 187 -10.52 -28.26 -17.17
C ILE A 187 -11.23 -27.13 -16.41
N SER A 188 -10.72 -26.66 -15.28
CA SER A 188 -11.31 -25.54 -14.52
C SER A 188 -11.26 -24.21 -15.27
N ARG A 189 -10.26 -23.99 -16.13
CA ARG A 189 -10.14 -22.74 -16.91
C ARG A 189 -10.96 -22.75 -18.19
N PHE A 190 -10.96 -23.87 -18.92
CA PHE A 190 -11.61 -23.95 -20.22
C PHE A 190 -13.02 -24.54 -20.11
N GLY A 191 -13.21 -25.63 -19.36
CA GLY A 191 -14.47 -26.34 -19.10
C GLY A 191 -15.11 -27.00 -20.32
N ASP A 192 -14.96 -26.37 -21.47
CA ASP A 192 -15.51 -26.66 -22.77
C ASP A 192 -14.48 -27.39 -23.66
N SER A 193 -14.92 -28.50 -24.26
CA SER A 193 -14.07 -29.39 -25.06
C SER A 193 -13.46 -28.71 -26.29
N ASP A 194 -14.17 -27.79 -26.95
CA ASP A 194 -13.68 -27.15 -28.18
C ASP A 194 -12.71 -26.00 -27.85
N ALA A 195 -12.99 -25.24 -26.78
CA ALA A 195 -12.06 -24.22 -26.27
C ALA A 195 -10.74 -24.87 -25.78
N ALA A 196 -10.86 -25.99 -25.07
CA ALA A 196 -9.73 -26.82 -24.66
C ALA A 196 -8.95 -27.35 -25.87
N GLU A 197 -9.63 -27.89 -26.90
CA GLU A 197 -8.99 -28.41 -28.12
C GLU A 197 -8.23 -27.31 -28.88
N ALA A 198 -8.77 -26.09 -28.94
CA ALA A 198 -8.13 -24.93 -29.57
C ALA A 198 -6.83 -24.54 -28.85
N GLU A 199 -6.87 -24.48 -27.51
CA GLU A 199 -5.70 -24.14 -26.69
C GLU A 199 -4.64 -25.26 -26.70
N LEU A 200 -5.04 -26.54 -26.61
CA LEU A 200 -4.10 -27.67 -26.68
C LEU A 200 -3.38 -27.72 -28.04
N LYS A 201 -4.06 -27.35 -29.14
CA LYS A 201 -3.44 -27.19 -30.46
C LYS A 201 -2.53 -25.96 -30.56
N ARG A 202 -2.84 -24.85 -29.88
CA ARG A 202 -1.92 -23.70 -29.75
C ARG A 202 -0.61 -24.16 -29.11
N ILE A 203 -0.71 -24.93 -28.03
CA ILE A 203 0.43 -25.46 -27.28
C ILE A 203 1.27 -26.42 -28.13
N GLU A 204 0.64 -27.44 -28.73
CA GLU A 204 1.29 -28.45 -29.58
C GLU A 204 2.08 -27.81 -30.73
N LEU A 205 1.47 -26.87 -31.46
CA LEU A 205 2.07 -26.24 -32.63
C LEU A 205 3.15 -25.20 -32.25
N GLY A 206 2.95 -24.45 -31.16
CA GLY A 206 3.80 -23.33 -30.79
C GLY A 206 4.94 -23.65 -29.81
N TYR A 207 4.91 -24.77 -29.07
CA TYR A 207 5.95 -25.10 -28.08
C TYR A 207 7.36 -25.19 -28.71
N SER A 208 7.47 -25.67 -29.94
CA SER A 208 8.74 -25.73 -30.68
C SER A 208 9.30 -24.34 -31.08
N GLN A 209 8.47 -23.30 -31.10
CA GLN A 209 8.92 -21.92 -31.24
C GLN A 209 9.36 -21.36 -29.88
N LEU A 210 8.53 -21.53 -28.85
CA LEU A 210 8.81 -21.12 -27.47
C LEU A 210 10.17 -21.65 -26.99
N ASP A 211 10.40 -22.95 -27.11
CA ASP A 211 11.61 -23.59 -26.60
C ASP A 211 12.88 -23.09 -27.31
N ARG A 212 12.78 -22.77 -28.61
CA ARG A 212 13.90 -22.15 -29.35
C ARG A 212 14.17 -20.71 -28.90
N GLU A 213 13.14 -19.92 -28.64
CA GLU A 213 13.27 -18.55 -28.13
C GLU A 213 13.87 -18.52 -26.72
N ILE A 214 13.38 -19.38 -25.83
CA ILE A 214 13.89 -19.49 -24.46
C ILE A 214 15.31 -20.07 -24.45
N SER A 215 15.59 -21.15 -25.19
CA SER A 215 16.94 -21.74 -25.25
C SER A 215 17.98 -20.77 -25.84
N ALA A 216 17.58 -19.98 -26.85
CA ALA A 216 18.44 -18.91 -27.40
C ALA A 216 18.67 -17.79 -26.36
N TRP A 217 17.65 -17.41 -25.59
CA TRP A 217 17.80 -16.45 -24.50
C TRP A 217 18.70 -16.95 -23.38
N GLU A 218 18.53 -18.21 -22.94
CA GLU A 218 19.38 -18.87 -21.94
C GLU A 218 20.85 -18.87 -22.39
N ALA A 219 21.12 -19.27 -23.63
CA ALA A 219 22.46 -19.32 -24.22
C ALA A 219 23.13 -17.96 -24.48
N LEU A 220 22.39 -16.84 -24.45
CA LEU A 220 22.95 -15.49 -24.62
C LEU A 220 23.71 -14.96 -23.38
N TYR A 221 23.62 -15.65 -22.24
CA TYR A 221 24.29 -15.25 -21.00
C TYR A 221 25.81 -15.46 -21.06
N LYS A 222 26.59 -14.42 -20.70
CA LYS A 222 28.06 -14.38 -20.87
C LYS A 222 28.83 -14.02 -19.59
N ASP A 223 28.13 -13.78 -18.49
CA ASP A 223 28.71 -13.39 -17.20
C ASP A 223 29.11 -14.63 -16.38
N LYS A 224 30.00 -14.48 -15.40
CA LYS A 224 30.50 -15.56 -14.53
C LYS A 224 29.65 -15.75 -13.26
N ASN A 225 28.70 -14.85 -12.98
CA ASN A 225 27.79 -15.03 -11.84
C ASN A 225 26.91 -16.29 -12.04
N ARG A 226 27.06 -17.28 -11.16
CA ARG A 226 26.28 -18.53 -11.23
C ARG A 226 24.82 -18.33 -10.83
N ASN A 227 24.54 -17.41 -9.91
CA ASN A 227 23.20 -17.23 -9.34
C ASN A 227 22.26 -16.63 -10.40
N SER A 228 22.72 -15.58 -11.10
CA SER A 228 22.05 -15.01 -12.27
C SER A 228 21.76 -16.06 -13.35
N HIS A 229 22.75 -16.90 -13.69
CA HIS A 229 22.55 -17.98 -14.67
C HIS A 229 21.49 -19.00 -14.23
N GLN A 230 21.51 -19.40 -12.95
CA GLN A 230 20.48 -20.30 -12.39
C GLN A 230 19.09 -19.64 -12.37
N GLN A 231 19.00 -18.35 -12.06
CA GLN A 231 17.75 -17.60 -12.09
C GLN A 231 17.18 -17.48 -13.52
N ARG A 232 18.05 -17.25 -14.51
CA ARG A 232 17.71 -17.23 -15.94
C ARG A 232 17.12 -18.58 -16.39
N LEU A 233 17.80 -19.68 -16.07
CA LEU A 233 17.32 -21.04 -16.35
C LEU A 233 16.01 -21.38 -15.61
N ALA A 234 15.84 -20.92 -14.36
CA ALA A 234 14.61 -21.13 -13.61
C ALA A 234 13.41 -20.38 -14.22
N ILE A 235 13.61 -19.14 -14.68
CA ILE A 235 12.60 -18.40 -15.46
C ILE A 235 12.30 -19.12 -16.77
N GLY A 236 13.32 -19.60 -17.48
CA GLY A 236 13.15 -20.32 -18.74
C GLY A 236 12.40 -21.66 -18.58
N ALA A 237 12.67 -22.41 -17.52
CA ALA A 237 11.89 -23.61 -17.17
C ALA A 237 10.43 -23.22 -16.84
N LYS A 238 10.22 -22.26 -15.93
CA LYS A 238 8.89 -21.78 -15.55
C LYS A 238 8.05 -21.35 -16.75
N VAL A 239 8.61 -20.60 -17.71
CA VAL A 239 7.84 -20.15 -18.89
C VAL A 239 7.46 -21.35 -19.79
N ARG A 240 8.30 -22.38 -19.93
CA ARG A 240 7.95 -23.63 -20.65
C ARG A 240 6.79 -24.37 -19.96
N ASP A 241 6.80 -24.47 -18.64
CA ASP A 241 5.76 -25.20 -17.90
C ASP A 241 4.44 -24.41 -17.80
N LEU A 242 4.51 -23.09 -17.55
CA LEU A 242 3.33 -22.22 -17.60
C LEU A 242 2.69 -22.19 -18.99
N TYR A 243 3.47 -22.20 -20.08
CA TYR A 243 2.94 -22.26 -21.45
C TYR A 243 2.07 -23.51 -21.70
N LYS A 244 2.40 -24.63 -21.05
CA LYS A 244 1.65 -25.90 -21.08
C LYS A 244 0.56 -26.00 -20.01
N TRP A 245 0.32 -24.94 -19.22
CA TRP A 245 -0.57 -24.93 -18.04
C TRP A 245 -0.15 -25.87 -16.89
N GLN A 246 1.15 -26.08 -16.70
CA GLN A 246 1.72 -27.00 -15.69
C GLN A 246 2.43 -26.26 -14.55
N GLY A 247 1.86 -25.13 -14.10
CA GLY A 247 2.45 -24.27 -13.06
C GLY A 247 2.20 -24.72 -11.62
N GLU A 248 3.13 -24.35 -10.75
CA GLU A 248 3.12 -24.73 -9.33
C GLU A 248 1.97 -24.07 -8.55
N PRO A 249 1.48 -24.65 -7.42
CA PRO A 249 0.36 -24.10 -6.65
C PRO A 249 0.56 -22.67 -6.15
N SER A 250 1.80 -22.25 -5.91
CA SER A 250 2.18 -20.88 -5.52
C SER A 250 2.05 -19.85 -6.65
N GLU A 251 1.86 -20.31 -7.87
CA GLU A 251 1.82 -19.50 -9.10
C GLU A 251 0.39 -19.33 -9.62
N LYS A 252 -0.57 -20.09 -9.09
CA LYS A 252 -1.96 -20.11 -9.55
C LYS A 252 -2.71 -18.86 -9.09
N VAL A 253 -3.38 -18.20 -10.03
CA VAL A 253 -4.25 -17.05 -9.80
C VAL A 253 -5.70 -17.52 -9.85
N TYR A 254 -6.48 -17.12 -8.85
CA TYR A 254 -7.89 -17.43 -8.71
C TYR A 254 -8.74 -16.15 -8.71
N ARG A 255 -9.96 -16.26 -9.25
CA ARG A 255 -11.01 -15.23 -9.22
C ARG A 255 -12.31 -15.87 -8.80
N ASP A 256 -12.98 -15.33 -7.80
CA ASP A 256 -14.29 -15.81 -7.31
C ASP A 256 -14.32 -17.33 -7.01
N GLY A 257 -13.18 -17.88 -6.59
CA GLY A 257 -12.96 -19.31 -6.33
C GLY A 257 -12.57 -20.17 -7.53
N GLN A 258 -12.59 -19.62 -8.75
CA GLN A 258 -12.23 -20.31 -10.00
C GLN A 258 -10.78 -20.02 -10.40
N PHE A 259 -10.08 -21.01 -10.94
CA PHE A 259 -8.72 -20.84 -11.48
C PHE A 259 -8.77 -20.13 -12.85
N VAL A 260 -7.97 -19.08 -13.02
CA VAL A 260 -8.00 -18.23 -14.23
C VAL A 260 -6.69 -18.23 -15.05
N GLY A 261 -5.56 -18.60 -14.43
CA GLY A 261 -4.22 -18.55 -15.03
C GLY A 261 -3.14 -18.40 -13.96
N PHE A 262 -1.94 -17.97 -14.36
CA PHE A 262 -0.76 -17.92 -13.48
C PHE A 262 -0.14 -16.52 -13.30
N ASP A 263 0.65 -16.36 -12.23
CA ASP A 263 1.56 -15.24 -11.95
C ASP A 263 2.99 -15.56 -12.42
N LEU A 264 3.49 -14.75 -13.35
CA LEU A 264 4.85 -14.81 -13.87
C LEU A 264 5.66 -13.62 -13.37
N ASN A 265 6.67 -13.88 -12.53
CA ASN A 265 7.72 -12.91 -12.21
C ASN A 265 8.87 -13.02 -13.21
N LEU A 266 8.98 -12.04 -14.10
CA LEU A 266 10.19 -11.78 -14.87
C LEU A 266 11.08 -10.83 -14.07
N HIS A 267 11.89 -11.42 -13.19
CA HIS A 267 12.95 -10.69 -12.51
C HIS A 267 14.17 -10.58 -13.43
N VAL A 268 14.55 -9.35 -13.76
CA VAL A 268 15.59 -9.06 -14.74
C VAL A 268 16.63 -8.17 -14.07
N GLY A 269 17.75 -8.79 -13.70
CA GLY A 269 18.74 -8.21 -12.80
C GLY A 269 19.58 -7.08 -13.42
N ASN A 270 20.84 -7.02 -12.99
CA ASN A 270 21.81 -6.05 -13.50
C ASN A 270 21.98 -6.18 -15.03
N ARG A 271 22.62 -5.18 -15.67
CA ARG A 271 22.77 -5.06 -17.14
C ARG A 271 23.17 -6.33 -17.93
N THR A 272 23.79 -7.34 -17.32
CA THR A 272 24.13 -8.63 -17.96
C THR A 272 22.97 -9.63 -18.05
N ASP A 273 21.89 -9.45 -17.29
CA ASP A 273 20.70 -10.32 -17.26
C ASP A 273 19.52 -9.83 -18.10
N GLN A 274 19.64 -8.68 -18.78
CA GLN A 274 18.54 -8.06 -19.53
C GLN A 274 17.81 -9.01 -20.49
N LEU A 275 16.48 -8.88 -20.55
CA LEU A 275 15.68 -9.50 -21.60
C LEU A 275 16.06 -8.86 -22.95
N PRO A 276 16.30 -9.65 -24.01
CA PRO A 276 16.48 -9.10 -25.34
C PRO A 276 15.17 -8.44 -25.81
N VAL A 277 15.30 -7.44 -26.67
CA VAL A 277 14.16 -6.65 -27.20
C VAL A 277 13.09 -7.54 -27.86
N ASP A 278 13.52 -8.68 -28.40
CA ASP A 278 12.70 -9.66 -29.11
C ASP A 278 12.30 -10.87 -28.23
N PHE A 279 12.47 -10.82 -26.90
CA PHE A 279 12.10 -11.91 -25.99
C PHE A 279 10.60 -12.25 -26.13
N LEU A 280 10.30 -13.51 -26.48
CA LEU A 280 8.94 -14.02 -26.72
C LEU A 280 8.16 -13.28 -27.83
N SER A 281 8.85 -12.55 -28.72
CA SER A 281 8.24 -11.65 -29.70
C SER A 281 7.34 -12.32 -30.75
N LEU A 282 7.46 -13.65 -30.94
CA LEU A 282 6.60 -14.43 -31.84
C LEU A 282 5.67 -15.39 -31.08
N THR A 283 5.75 -15.45 -29.75
CA THR A 283 5.08 -16.49 -28.95
C THR A 283 4.07 -15.92 -27.96
N ARG A 284 2.79 -16.27 -28.17
CA ARG A 284 1.66 -15.91 -27.29
C ARG A 284 1.57 -16.84 -26.07
N LEU A 285 1.47 -16.26 -24.88
CA LEU A 285 1.39 -16.92 -23.57
C LEU A 285 0.03 -16.65 -22.91
N ASP A 286 -0.96 -17.46 -23.28
CA ASP A 286 -2.36 -17.29 -22.86
C ASP A 286 -2.68 -17.72 -21.43
N SER A 287 -1.75 -18.41 -20.79
CA SER A 287 -1.86 -18.86 -19.40
C SER A 287 -1.50 -17.79 -18.36
N ILE A 288 -0.94 -16.66 -18.79
CA ILE A 288 -0.44 -15.61 -17.89
C ILE A 288 -1.49 -14.51 -17.72
N VAL A 289 -2.03 -14.40 -16.50
CA VAL A 289 -3.03 -13.37 -16.13
C VAL A 289 -2.48 -12.33 -15.16
N SER A 290 -1.36 -12.64 -14.51
CA SER A 290 -0.61 -11.70 -13.67
C SER A 290 0.85 -11.69 -14.11
N LEU A 291 1.35 -10.51 -14.47
CA LEU A 291 2.72 -10.31 -14.93
C LEU A 291 3.43 -9.34 -14.00
N ARG A 292 4.54 -9.78 -13.40
CA ARG A 292 5.42 -8.99 -12.56
C ARG A 292 6.74 -8.80 -13.29
N LEU A 293 7.14 -7.55 -13.50
CA LEU A 293 8.40 -7.15 -14.13
C LEU A 293 9.25 -6.43 -13.08
N GLU A 294 10.47 -6.91 -12.82
CA GLU A 294 11.35 -6.33 -11.79
C GLU A 294 12.75 -6.04 -12.33
N GLY A 295 13.29 -4.85 -12.03
CA GLY A 295 14.71 -4.54 -12.23
C GLY A 295 15.05 -3.62 -13.41
N GLN A 296 16.34 -3.60 -13.80
CA GLN A 296 16.91 -2.56 -14.67
C GLN A 296 16.84 -2.93 -16.17
N ILE A 297 15.62 -3.07 -16.67
CA ILE A 297 15.29 -3.35 -18.07
C ILE A 297 15.29 -2.03 -18.85
N GLU A 298 16.40 -1.67 -19.52
CA GLU A 298 16.50 -0.38 -20.25
C GLU A 298 15.55 -0.29 -21.48
N ILE A 299 15.18 -1.43 -22.07
CA ILE A 299 14.25 -1.53 -23.21
C ILE A 299 13.32 -2.73 -23.02
N ILE A 300 12.00 -2.51 -23.11
CA ILE A 300 10.97 -3.57 -22.99
C ILE A 300 10.55 -4.12 -24.36
N GLY A 301 10.83 -3.38 -25.44
CA GLY A 301 10.41 -3.76 -26.79
C GLY A 301 8.89 -3.90 -26.87
N ASN A 302 8.44 -5.00 -27.49
CA ASN A 302 7.03 -5.35 -27.63
C ASN A 302 6.58 -6.46 -26.66
N LEU A 303 7.31 -6.69 -25.56
CA LEU A 303 7.12 -7.84 -24.64
C LEU A 303 5.66 -8.05 -24.18
N LEU A 304 4.89 -6.97 -23.98
CA LEU A 304 3.49 -7.09 -23.54
C LEU A 304 2.56 -7.72 -24.59
N LEU A 305 2.91 -7.69 -25.88
CA LEU A 305 2.12 -8.36 -26.94
C LEU A 305 2.10 -9.89 -26.76
N SER A 306 3.11 -10.46 -26.09
CA SER A 306 3.18 -11.89 -25.76
C SER A 306 2.14 -12.30 -24.71
N PHE A 307 1.57 -11.36 -23.95
CA PHE A 307 0.74 -11.62 -22.76
C PHE A 307 -0.67 -10.98 -22.82
N PRO A 308 -1.52 -11.31 -23.82
CA PRO A 308 -2.77 -10.59 -24.09
C PRO A 308 -3.87 -10.75 -23.03
N HIS A 309 -3.71 -11.70 -22.08
CA HIS A 309 -4.64 -11.96 -20.98
C HIS A 309 -4.17 -11.42 -19.63
N VAL A 310 -3.13 -10.58 -19.58
CA VAL A 310 -2.72 -9.92 -18.33
C VAL A 310 -3.80 -8.98 -17.83
N GLU A 311 -4.34 -9.31 -16.66
CA GLU A 311 -5.31 -8.53 -15.90
C GLU A 311 -4.65 -7.76 -14.75
N ILE A 312 -3.47 -8.23 -14.30
CA ILE A 312 -2.66 -7.62 -13.24
C ILE A 312 -1.23 -7.40 -13.74
N LEU A 313 -0.83 -6.14 -13.98
CA LEU A 313 0.54 -5.78 -14.34
C LEU A 313 1.24 -5.11 -13.15
N LYS A 314 2.36 -5.67 -12.71
CA LYS A 314 3.19 -5.15 -11.61
C LYS A 314 4.58 -4.79 -12.14
N ILE A 315 5.04 -3.56 -11.91
CA ILE A 315 6.30 -3.05 -12.45
C ILE A 315 7.11 -2.46 -11.29
N HIS A 316 8.21 -3.11 -10.88
CA HIS A 316 8.97 -2.72 -9.69
C HIS A 316 10.43 -2.32 -9.99
N ARG A 317 10.83 -1.15 -9.47
CA ARG A 317 12.21 -0.60 -9.52
C ARG A 317 12.80 -0.56 -10.93
N TYR A 318 11.99 -0.06 -11.86
CA TYR A 318 12.35 0.06 -13.27
C TYR A 318 13.40 1.16 -13.50
N GLY A 319 14.47 0.82 -14.23
CA GLY A 319 15.51 1.77 -14.62
C GLY A 319 15.11 2.80 -15.69
N VAL A 320 13.83 2.83 -16.11
CA VAL A 320 13.33 3.62 -17.25
C VAL A 320 12.31 4.65 -16.80
N SER A 321 12.44 5.86 -17.32
CA SER A 321 11.51 6.97 -17.08
C SER A 321 10.26 6.95 -17.99
N ARG A 322 9.75 5.75 -18.33
CA ARG A 322 8.60 5.52 -19.24
C ARG A 322 7.90 4.19 -18.97
N LEU A 323 6.59 4.15 -19.19
CA LEU A 323 5.78 2.93 -19.19
C LEU A 323 6.14 1.99 -20.37
N PRO A 324 5.78 0.71 -20.29
CA PRO A 324 5.94 -0.22 -21.41
C PRO A 324 5.13 0.19 -22.65
N ALA A 325 5.73 0.03 -23.82
CA ALA A 325 4.99 0.05 -25.08
C ALA A 325 4.03 -1.15 -25.16
N GLY A 326 2.85 -0.96 -25.74
CA GLY A 326 1.83 -2.00 -25.83
C GLY A 326 1.00 -2.20 -24.57
N ILE A 327 1.18 -1.40 -23.50
CA ILE A 327 0.31 -1.43 -22.32
C ILE A 327 -1.15 -1.11 -22.69
N GLU A 328 -1.34 -0.27 -23.71
CA GLU A 328 -2.62 0.05 -24.33
C GLU A 328 -3.28 -1.12 -25.08
N THR A 329 -2.55 -2.21 -25.35
CA THR A 329 -3.10 -3.43 -25.97
C THR A 329 -3.63 -4.45 -24.94
N LEU A 330 -3.32 -4.27 -23.65
CA LEU A 330 -3.78 -5.14 -22.57
C LEU A 330 -5.26 -4.84 -22.25
N THR A 331 -6.16 -5.23 -23.17
CA THR A 331 -7.60 -4.94 -23.09
C THR A 331 -8.31 -5.55 -21.88
N HIS A 332 -7.68 -6.50 -21.19
CA HIS A 332 -8.15 -7.15 -19.95
C HIS A 332 -7.54 -6.54 -18.66
N LEU A 333 -6.65 -5.54 -18.76
CA LEU A 333 -5.95 -4.97 -17.61
C LEU A 333 -6.92 -4.30 -16.61
N ARG A 334 -6.95 -4.82 -15.38
CA ARG A 334 -7.76 -4.30 -14.25
C ARG A 334 -6.90 -3.70 -13.15
N ALA A 335 -5.70 -4.23 -12.92
CA ALA A 335 -4.80 -3.74 -11.88
C ALA A 335 -3.44 -3.36 -12.47
N LEU A 336 -3.03 -2.11 -12.26
CA LEU A 336 -1.70 -1.62 -12.64
C LEU A 336 -0.96 -1.12 -11.38
N HIS A 337 0.10 -1.83 -11.01
CA HIS A 337 0.98 -1.49 -9.90
C HIS A 337 2.35 -1.06 -10.44
N VAL A 338 2.84 0.11 -10.03
CA VAL A 338 4.11 0.69 -10.47
C VAL A 338 4.90 1.21 -9.27
N GLU A 339 6.16 0.78 -9.11
CA GLU A 339 7.05 1.21 -8.04
C GLU A 339 8.37 1.76 -8.60
N GLY A 340 8.78 2.95 -8.13
CA GLY A 340 10.12 3.49 -8.38
C GLY A 340 10.36 4.04 -9.79
N MET A 341 9.30 4.43 -10.52
CA MET A 341 9.41 4.98 -11.88
C MET A 341 9.29 6.51 -11.92
N THR A 342 9.82 7.11 -12.97
CA THR A 342 9.56 8.53 -13.30
C THR A 342 8.66 8.58 -14.52
N PHE A 343 7.54 9.30 -14.46
CA PHE A 343 6.58 9.38 -15.55
C PHE A 343 6.83 10.63 -16.40
N SER A 344 6.83 10.48 -17.72
CA SER A 344 6.74 11.60 -18.66
C SER A 344 5.27 11.94 -18.96
N ALA A 345 5.02 13.09 -19.59
CA ALA A 345 3.67 13.50 -20.02
C ALA A 345 2.97 12.41 -20.87
N ASN A 346 3.71 11.76 -21.78
CA ASN A 346 3.17 10.68 -22.63
C ASN A 346 2.72 9.45 -21.81
N ASP A 347 3.38 9.16 -20.69
CA ASP A 347 3.03 8.05 -19.80
C ASP A 347 1.77 8.37 -19.00
N VAL A 348 1.62 9.63 -18.59
CA VAL A 348 0.42 10.18 -17.96
C VAL A 348 -0.78 10.15 -18.93
N ASP A 349 -0.58 10.52 -20.19
CA ASP A 349 -1.59 10.39 -21.26
C ASP A 349 -1.91 8.93 -21.60
N LEU A 350 -0.98 7.99 -21.39
CA LEU A 350 -1.24 6.55 -21.49
C LEU A 350 -2.09 6.06 -20.32
N LEU A 351 -1.73 6.41 -19.07
CA LEU A 351 -2.53 6.08 -17.88
C LEU A 351 -3.99 6.53 -18.02
N GLY A 352 -4.22 7.78 -18.46
CA GLY A 352 -5.56 8.33 -18.64
C GLY A 352 -6.45 7.59 -19.65
N ARG A 353 -5.86 6.74 -20.52
CA ARG A 353 -6.57 5.89 -21.48
C ARG A 353 -6.92 4.50 -20.94
N LEU A 354 -6.36 4.09 -19.80
CA LEU A 354 -6.62 2.79 -19.16
C LEU A 354 -7.92 2.82 -18.34
N THR A 355 -9.04 3.19 -18.98
CA THR A 355 -10.34 3.46 -18.35
C THR A 355 -11.01 2.24 -17.70
N ARG A 356 -10.51 1.03 -17.96
CA ARG A 356 -10.96 -0.25 -17.37
C ARG A 356 -10.30 -0.60 -16.03
N LEU A 357 -9.32 0.19 -15.56
CA LEU A 357 -8.64 -0.10 -14.30
C LEU A 357 -9.61 -0.06 -13.11
N GLN A 358 -9.52 -1.10 -12.29
CA GLN A 358 -10.16 -1.28 -11.00
C GLN A 358 -9.18 -0.96 -9.85
N GLU A 359 -7.88 -1.21 -10.06
CA GLU A 359 -6.81 -0.81 -9.14
C GLU A 359 -5.70 -0.05 -9.90
N LEU A 360 -5.32 1.11 -9.37
CA LEU A 360 -4.11 1.84 -9.78
C LEU A 360 -3.27 2.12 -8.53
N ALA A 361 -2.07 1.54 -8.47
CA ALA A 361 -1.11 1.77 -7.39
C ALA A 361 0.22 2.29 -7.96
N ILE A 362 0.62 3.49 -7.57
CA ILE A 362 1.88 4.12 -8.01
C ILE A 362 2.67 4.54 -6.76
N SER A 363 3.66 3.74 -6.36
CA SER A 363 4.45 3.96 -5.15
C SER A 363 5.88 4.44 -5.46
N HIS A 364 6.45 5.24 -4.55
CA HIS A 364 7.85 5.71 -4.57
C HIS A 364 8.34 6.28 -5.92
N SER A 365 7.41 6.82 -6.70
CA SER A 365 7.61 7.21 -8.11
C SER A 365 7.73 8.72 -8.25
N THR A 366 7.64 9.25 -9.48
CA THR A 366 7.60 10.69 -9.74
C THR A 366 6.58 10.99 -10.83
N LEU A 367 5.40 11.46 -10.40
CA LEU A 367 4.31 11.95 -11.24
C LEU A 367 4.39 13.47 -11.34
N ALA A 368 5.26 13.97 -12.23
CA ALA A 368 5.54 15.40 -12.41
C ALA A 368 4.58 16.13 -13.37
N PHE A 369 3.47 15.49 -13.77
CA PHE A 369 2.51 16.00 -14.74
C PHE A 369 1.07 15.68 -14.28
N PRO A 370 0.08 16.56 -14.54
CA PRO A 370 -1.30 16.33 -14.17
C PRO A 370 -1.90 15.18 -14.98
N PHE A 371 -2.44 14.17 -14.31
CA PHE A 371 -3.20 13.08 -14.93
C PHE A 371 -4.67 13.09 -14.46
N SER A 372 -5.56 12.46 -15.23
CA SER A 372 -6.98 12.37 -14.88
C SER A 372 -7.40 10.93 -14.54
N VAL A 373 -8.18 10.82 -13.48
CA VAL A 373 -8.89 9.59 -13.07
C VAL A 373 -10.38 9.63 -13.41
N ARG A 374 -10.90 10.76 -13.91
CA ARG A 374 -12.31 10.97 -14.25
C ARG A 374 -12.86 9.96 -15.28
N GLY A 375 -11.99 9.43 -16.15
CA GLY A 375 -12.35 8.39 -17.12
C GLY A 375 -12.36 6.95 -16.56
N MET A 376 -11.84 6.73 -15.35
CA MET A 376 -11.66 5.39 -14.76
C MET A 376 -12.91 5.01 -13.94
N THR A 377 -14.04 4.80 -14.62
CA THR A 377 -15.36 4.62 -13.98
C THR A 377 -15.51 3.32 -13.17
N GLU A 378 -14.59 2.37 -13.34
CA GLU A 378 -14.55 1.10 -12.61
C GLU A 378 -13.52 1.09 -11.46
N LEU A 379 -12.83 2.21 -11.21
CA LEU A 379 -11.76 2.32 -10.23
C LEU A 379 -12.27 2.19 -8.79
N ARG A 380 -11.83 1.13 -8.10
CA ARG A 380 -12.11 0.83 -6.69
C ARG A 380 -10.96 1.22 -5.77
N LYS A 381 -9.73 1.21 -6.27
CA LYS A 381 -8.53 1.53 -5.47
C LYS A 381 -7.58 2.44 -6.23
N LEU A 382 -7.24 3.55 -5.60
CA LEU A 382 -6.25 4.51 -6.06
C LEU A 382 -5.25 4.77 -4.94
N SER A 383 -4.01 4.31 -5.12
CA SER A 383 -2.90 4.52 -4.20
C SER A 383 -1.76 5.20 -4.96
N LEU A 384 -1.31 6.37 -4.50
CA LEU A 384 -0.28 7.19 -5.14
C LEU A 384 0.86 7.50 -4.14
N THR A 385 1.19 6.51 -3.31
CA THR A 385 2.08 6.61 -2.13
C THR A 385 3.46 7.18 -2.47
N SER A 386 3.82 8.34 -1.90
CA SER A 386 5.13 8.97 -2.11
C SER A 386 5.51 9.19 -3.60
N ALA A 387 4.52 9.43 -4.46
CA ALA A 387 4.70 9.65 -5.91
C ALA A 387 5.16 11.07 -6.30
N LYS A 388 5.46 11.93 -5.30
CA LYS A 388 5.85 13.34 -5.43
C LYS A 388 4.79 14.22 -6.11
N LEU A 389 3.52 13.96 -5.82
CA LEU A 389 2.42 14.80 -6.31
C LEU A 389 2.53 16.22 -5.76
N THR A 390 2.49 17.20 -6.66
CA THR A 390 2.34 18.64 -6.38
C THR A 390 0.92 19.15 -6.60
N GLU A 391 0.07 18.35 -7.25
CA GLU A 391 -1.33 18.67 -7.56
C GLU A 391 -2.20 17.40 -7.51
N LEU A 392 -3.52 17.58 -7.37
CA LEU A 392 -4.48 16.46 -7.33
C LEU A 392 -4.79 15.96 -8.75
N PRO A 393 -4.87 14.63 -8.97
CA PRO A 393 -5.40 14.06 -10.20
C PRO A 393 -6.78 14.63 -10.57
N VAL A 394 -6.98 14.96 -11.84
CA VAL A 394 -8.22 15.57 -12.33
C VAL A 394 -9.38 14.57 -12.19
N GLY A 395 -10.36 14.94 -11.36
CA GLY A 395 -11.44 14.08 -10.87
C GLY A 395 -11.43 13.89 -9.35
N LEU A 396 -10.33 14.16 -8.65
CA LEU A 396 -10.29 14.16 -7.17
C LEU A 396 -10.51 15.56 -6.56
N SER A 397 -10.40 16.63 -7.35
CA SER A 397 -10.63 18.01 -6.92
C SER A 397 -12.09 18.48 -7.02
N GLN A 398 -12.96 17.66 -7.60
CA GLN A 398 -14.39 17.92 -7.81
C GLN A 398 -15.20 16.64 -7.51
N ALA A 399 -16.51 16.76 -7.33
CA ALA A 399 -17.41 15.63 -7.08
C ALA A 399 -17.82 14.87 -8.38
N ASP A 400 -16.94 14.85 -9.39
CA ASP A 400 -17.16 14.25 -10.71
C ASP A 400 -16.20 13.09 -11.03
N GLY A 401 -15.47 12.60 -10.02
CA GLY A 401 -14.50 11.51 -10.11
C GLY A 401 -15.08 10.10 -9.92
N PRO A 402 -14.22 9.11 -9.58
CA PRO A 402 -14.64 7.72 -9.41
C PRO A 402 -15.49 7.54 -8.15
N THR A 403 -16.82 7.47 -8.30
CA THR A 403 -17.77 7.29 -7.20
C THR A 403 -17.76 5.88 -6.58
N ARG A 404 -17.16 4.90 -7.27
CA ARG A 404 -16.97 3.50 -6.81
C ARG A 404 -15.68 3.28 -6.02
N LEU A 405 -14.96 4.34 -5.66
CA LEU A 405 -13.67 4.23 -5.00
C LEU A 405 -13.84 3.78 -3.55
N GLU A 406 -13.32 2.59 -3.24
CA GLU A 406 -13.29 1.95 -1.91
C GLU A 406 -12.02 2.33 -1.12
N VAL A 407 -10.91 2.61 -1.82
CA VAL A 407 -9.61 2.96 -1.23
C VAL A 407 -9.00 4.16 -1.94
N LEU A 408 -8.74 5.23 -1.18
CA LEU A 408 -7.96 6.39 -1.61
C LEU A 408 -6.75 6.59 -0.69
N ASP A 409 -5.56 6.39 -1.22
CA ASP A 409 -4.28 6.63 -0.55
C ASP A 409 -3.45 7.63 -1.36
N LEU A 410 -3.21 8.82 -0.81
CA LEU A 410 -2.30 9.83 -1.36
C LEU A 410 -1.11 10.09 -0.43
N SER A 411 -0.83 9.18 0.50
CA SER A 411 0.14 9.39 1.58
C SER A 411 1.56 9.66 1.08
N GLY A 412 2.36 10.37 1.89
CA GLY A 412 3.77 10.69 1.58
C GLY A 412 3.98 11.86 0.61
N ASN A 413 2.93 12.38 -0.02
CA ASN A 413 3.02 13.47 -1.01
C ASN A 413 3.06 14.87 -0.36
N HIS A 414 4.08 15.16 0.45
CA HIS A 414 4.18 16.37 1.28
C HIS A 414 4.14 17.72 0.55
N GLN A 415 4.25 17.73 -0.78
CA GLN A 415 4.18 18.92 -1.63
C GLN A 415 2.77 19.19 -2.16
N LEU A 416 1.82 18.28 -1.96
CA LEU A 416 0.46 18.34 -2.50
C LEU A 416 -0.34 19.51 -1.91
N GLY A 417 -0.35 19.67 -0.58
CA GLY A 417 -0.93 20.80 0.15
C GLY A 417 -2.46 20.98 0.09
N VAL A 418 -3.13 20.35 -0.89
CA VAL A 418 -4.57 20.45 -1.18
C VAL A 418 -5.25 19.11 -0.92
N ALA A 419 -6.36 19.13 -0.18
CA ALA A 419 -7.15 17.94 0.11
C ALA A 419 -8.16 17.64 -1.03
N PRO A 420 -8.44 16.36 -1.33
CA PRO A 420 -9.44 15.98 -2.33
C PRO A 420 -10.88 16.27 -1.86
N SER A 421 -11.81 16.27 -2.81
CA SER A 421 -13.23 16.11 -2.54
C SER A 421 -13.56 14.63 -2.33
N VAL A 422 -14.19 14.30 -1.21
CA VAL A 422 -14.74 12.96 -0.92
C VAL A 422 -16.27 12.94 -0.98
N SER A 423 -16.88 14.07 -1.36
CA SER A 423 -18.30 14.19 -1.64
C SER A 423 -18.74 13.21 -2.74
N GLY A 424 -19.76 12.40 -2.47
CA GLY A 424 -20.27 11.37 -3.38
C GLY A 424 -19.50 10.04 -3.38
N MET A 425 -18.40 9.91 -2.62
CA MET A 425 -17.63 8.66 -2.49
C MET A 425 -18.26 7.71 -1.46
N SER A 426 -19.52 7.33 -1.69
CA SER A 426 -20.35 6.55 -0.74
C SER A 426 -19.81 5.13 -0.44
N GLU A 427 -18.96 4.60 -1.31
CA GLU A 427 -18.33 3.28 -1.18
C GLU A 427 -16.92 3.33 -0.52
N LEU A 428 -16.41 4.51 -0.18
CA LEU A 428 -15.06 4.68 0.36
C LEU A 428 -14.94 4.10 1.78
N ARG A 429 -14.02 3.15 1.94
CA ARG A 429 -13.74 2.41 3.18
C ARG A 429 -12.39 2.80 3.79
N VAL A 430 -11.40 3.19 2.97
CA VAL A 430 -10.08 3.64 3.44
C VAL A 430 -9.72 4.98 2.80
N LEU A 431 -9.33 5.96 3.64
CA LEU A 431 -8.80 7.26 3.22
C LEU A 431 -7.50 7.57 3.97
N ASP A 432 -6.37 7.52 3.26
CA ASP A 432 -5.06 7.95 3.78
C ASP A 432 -4.54 9.18 3.03
N LEU A 433 -4.38 10.27 3.76
CA LEU A 433 -3.78 11.53 3.32
C LEU A 433 -2.62 11.93 4.24
N SER A 434 -1.96 10.98 4.91
CA SER A 434 -0.85 11.27 5.80
C SER A 434 0.36 11.88 5.08
N PHE A 435 1.03 12.83 5.74
CA PHE A 435 2.22 13.48 5.19
C PHE A 435 1.98 14.09 3.78
N THR A 436 0.80 14.68 3.55
CA THR A 436 0.44 15.38 2.28
C THR A 436 0.60 16.90 2.36
N GLY A 437 0.86 17.44 3.55
CA GLY A 437 1.03 18.87 3.80
C GLY A 437 -0.30 19.65 3.88
N ILE A 438 -1.44 18.97 3.88
CA ILE A 438 -2.77 19.60 3.88
C ILE A 438 -3.02 20.44 5.15
N ARG A 439 -3.80 21.51 4.96
CA ARG A 439 -4.19 22.46 6.02
C ARG A 439 -5.71 22.59 6.20
N GLN A 440 -6.47 22.08 5.23
CA GLN A 440 -7.93 22.01 5.22
C GLN A 440 -8.36 20.55 5.11
N LEU A 441 -9.57 20.26 5.57
CA LEU A 441 -10.15 18.92 5.53
C LEU A 441 -10.67 18.59 4.11
N PRO A 442 -10.75 17.30 3.73
CA PRO A 442 -11.37 16.87 2.47
C PRO A 442 -12.83 17.33 2.33
N ALA A 443 -13.20 17.86 1.17
CA ALA A 443 -14.54 18.42 0.97
C ALA A 443 -15.61 17.31 0.98
N GLY A 444 -16.54 17.39 1.94
CA GLY A 444 -17.61 16.40 2.17
C GLY A 444 -17.34 15.40 3.29
N LEU A 445 -16.13 15.37 3.87
CA LEU A 445 -15.83 14.56 5.05
C LEU A 445 -16.68 15.05 6.25
N GLY A 446 -17.37 14.14 6.94
CA GLY A 446 -18.29 14.49 8.03
C GLY A 446 -19.60 15.16 7.57
N THR A 447 -20.09 14.85 6.37
CA THR A 447 -21.40 15.32 5.86
C THR A 447 -22.24 14.16 5.33
N ASP A 448 -23.57 14.34 5.19
CA ASP A 448 -24.50 13.31 4.69
C ASP A 448 -24.16 12.78 3.28
N ASN A 449 -23.51 13.60 2.45
CA ASN A 449 -23.03 13.24 1.11
C ASN A 449 -21.55 12.77 1.11
N GLY A 450 -21.02 12.44 2.29
CA GLY A 450 -19.65 11.99 2.49
C GLY A 450 -19.48 10.46 2.48
N PRO A 451 -18.28 9.98 2.81
CA PRO A 451 -17.96 8.55 2.86
C PRO A 451 -18.49 7.91 4.16
N LEU A 452 -19.81 7.71 4.26
CA LEU A 452 -20.44 7.13 5.47
C LEU A 452 -20.04 5.67 5.77
N ARG A 453 -19.44 4.97 4.79
CA ARG A 453 -18.88 3.61 4.92
C ARG A 453 -17.41 3.57 5.33
N LEU A 454 -16.79 4.71 5.67
CA LEU A 454 -15.36 4.77 5.97
C LEU A 454 -15.02 3.97 7.24
N GLU A 455 -14.11 3.01 7.10
CA GLU A 455 -13.58 2.16 8.17
C GLU A 455 -12.25 2.70 8.71
N GLU A 456 -11.39 3.26 7.84
CA GLU A 456 -10.09 3.81 8.24
C GLU A 456 -9.86 5.23 7.67
N LEU A 457 -9.56 6.17 8.56
CA LEU A 457 -9.30 7.58 8.26
C LEU A 457 -7.94 8.01 8.82
N THR A 458 -6.96 8.24 7.95
CA THR A 458 -5.62 8.69 8.33
C THR A 458 -5.31 10.05 7.70
N LEU A 459 -5.17 11.08 8.54
CA LEU A 459 -4.80 12.45 8.17
C LEU A 459 -3.55 12.93 8.93
N SER A 460 -2.70 12.01 9.37
CA SER A 460 -1.56 12.29 10.26
C SER A 460 -0.39 13.01 9.59
N TYR A 461 0.49 13.64 10.40
CA TYR A 461 1.65 14.41 9.93
C TYR A 461 1.30 15.51 8.90
N ASN A 462 0.25 16.27 9.18
CA ASN A 462 -0.22 17.38 8.34
C ASN A 462 -0.19 18.70 9.14
N SER A 463 -1.00 19.69 8.77
CA SER A 463 -1.13 20.93 9.54
C SER A 463 -2.58 21.39 9.65
N LEU A 464 -3.47 20.43 9.88
CA LEU A 464 -4.88 20.65 10.21
C LEU A 464 -4.98 21.39 11.56
N GLY A 465 -5.65 22.55 11.60
CA GLY A 465 -5.91 23.31 12.82
C GLY A 465 -7.17 22.86 13.59
N GLU A 466 -8.05 22.16 12.89
CA GLU A 466 -9.34 21.64 13.35
C GLU A 466 -9.47 20.16 12.95
N ALA A 467 -10.21 19.38 13.75
CA ALA A 467 -10.49 17.99 13.46
C ALA A 467 -11.73 17.86 12.55
N PRO A 468 -11.86 16.78 11.76
CA PRO A 468 -13.13 16.47 11.11
C PRO A 468 -14.20 16.10 12.14
N SER A 469 -15.46 16.43 11.83
CA SER A 469 -16.59 15.73 12.44
C SER A 469 -16.65 14.31 11.89
N LEU A 470 -16.97 13.36 12.77
CA LEU A 470 -17.15 11.94 12.46
C LEU A 470 -18.61 11.50 12.63
N GLU A 471 -19.53 12.47 12.71
CA GLU A 471 -20.97 12.22 12.82
C GLU A 471 -21.47 11.41 11.61
N GLY A 472 -22.38 10.47 11.86
CA GLY A 472 -22.87 9.51 10.86
C GLY A 472 -21.88 8.41 10.45
N MET A 473 -20.57 8.55 10.70
CA MET A 473 -19.53 7.64 10.22
C MET A 473 -19.37 6.37 11.08
N ALA A 474 -20.48 5.67 11.34
CA ALA A 474 -20.57 4.51 12.25
C ALA A 474 -19.75 3.26 11.84
N ALA A 475 -19.17 3.26 10.64
CA ALA A 475 -18.26 2.23 10.15
C ALA A 475 -16.82 2.37 10.71
N LEU A 476 -16.43 3.53 11.25
CA LEU A 476 -15.03 3.83 11.61
C LEU A 476 -14.45 2.86 12.65
N GLN A 477 -13.38 2.19 12.25
CA GLN A 477 -12.53 1.34 13.06
C GLN A 477 -11.31 2.11 13.59
N VAL A 478 -10.65 2.87 12.71
CA VAL A 478 -9.40 3.57 12.98
C VAL A 478 -9.49 5.02 12.50
N VAL A 479 -9.19 5.95 13.39
CA VAL A 479 -9.01 7.38 13.08
C VAL A 479 -7.64 7.80 13.56
N ASN A 480 -6.81 8.33 12.66
CA ASN A 480 -5.44 8.73 12.95
C ASN A 480 -5.17 10.18 12.49
N LEU A 481 -5.25 11.11 13.45
CA LEU A 481 -5.04 12.55 13.28
C LEU A 481 -3.73 13.02 13.95
N HIS A 482 -2.84 12.09 14.28
CA HIS A 482 -1.54 12.31 14.91
C HIS A 482 -0.70 13.40 14.23
N ASN A 483 0.04 14.18 15.02
CA ASN A 483 1.03 15.14 14.52
C ASN A 483 0.39 16.17 13.56
N ASN A 484 -0.52 16.95 14.13
CA ASN A 484 -1.25 18.03 13.46
C ASN A 484 -1.21 19.28 14.34
N ARG A 485 -2.15 20.22 14.17
CA ARG A 485 -2.28 21.45 14.96
C ARG A 485 -3.67 21.56 15.59
N ILE A 486 -4.37 20.43 15.72
CA ILE A 486 -5.76 20.32 16.14
C ILE A 486 -5.89 20.85 17.57
N SER A 487 -6.73 21.86 17.75
CA SER A 487 -6.93 22.56 19.04
C SER A 487 -8.18 22.12 19.81
N ARG A 488 -9.15 21.50 19.12
CA ARG A 488 -10.42 21.00 19.67
C ARG A 488 -10.52 19.49 19.48
N PHE A 489 -11.22 18.80 20.37
CA PHE A 489 -11.53 17.38 20.23
C PHE A 489 -12.49 17.16 19.05
N PRO A 490 -12.36 16.07 18.25
CA PRO A 490 -13.30 15.75 17.17
C PRO A 490 -14.75 15.54 17.67
N GLU A 491 -15.70 15.98 16.85
CA GLU A 491 -17.14 15.77 17.03
C GLU A 491 -17.56 14.39 16.44
N GLY A 492 -18.71 13.86 16.88
CA GLY A 492 -19.20 12.54 16.45
C GLY A 492 -18.53 11.33 17.13
N ILE A 493 -17.61 11.53 18.08
CA ILE A 493 -17.01 10.46 18.88
C ILE A 493 -18.03 9.87 19.87
N THR A 494 -18.06 8.54 19.98
CA THR A 494 -18.96 7.79 20.88
C THR A 494 -18.24 6.61 21.56
N SER A 495 -18.99 5.77 22.30
CA SER A 495 -18.54 4.45 22.79
C SER A 495 -18.08 3.51 21.66
N ASP A 496 -18.58 3.72 20.44
CA ASP A 496 -18.38 2.83 19.29
C ASP A 496 -17.69 3.52 18.10
N VAL A 497 -17.56 4.85 18.10
CA VAL A 497 -16.93 5.61 17.00
C VAL A 497 -15.70 6.36 17.51
N PRO A 498 -14.47 6.03 17.04
CA PRO A 498 -14.09 4.83 16.29
C PRO A 498 -14.06 3.57 17.18
N LYS A 499 -14.19 2.37 16.59
CA LYS A 499 -14.25 1.12 17.37
C LYS A 499 -12.93 0.68 18.00
N ARG A 500 -11.78 0.97 17.37
CA ARG A 500 -10.48 0.40 17.76
C ARG A 500 -9.42 1.42 18.17
N ILE A 501 -9.24 2.50 17.39
CA ILE A 501 -8.15 3.48 17.61
C ILE A 501 -8.62 4.89 17.30
N LEU A 502 -8.36 5.83 18.23
CA LEU A 502 -8.45 7.27 18.05
C LEU A 502 -7.08 7.91 18.35
N GLY A 503 -6.27 8.08 17.29
CA GLY A 503 -4.95 8.71 17.36
C GLY A 503 -5.04 10.23 17.31
N LEU A 504 -4.88 10.89 18.46
CA LEU A 504 -4.86 12.35 18.60
C LEU A 504 -3.52 12.86 19.18
N GLN A 505 -2.54 11.99 19.41
CA GLN A 505 -1.25 12.32 20.02
C GLN A 505 -0.39 13.27 19.14
N GLU A 506 0.46 14.12 19.74
CA GLU A 506 1.11 15.29 19.09
C GLU A 506 0.09 16.27 18.47
N ASN A 507 -0.74 16.91 19.30
CA ASN A 507 -1.67 17.95 18.87
C ASN A 507 -1.74 19.08 19.92
N ARG A 508 -2.74 19.97 19.81
CA ARG A 508 -2.89 21.20 20.61
C ARG A 508 -4.15 21.20 21.47
N ILE A 509 -4.71 20.01 21.76
CA ILE A 509 -5.92 19.85 22.55
C ILE A 509 -5.63 20.22 24.01
N GLN A 510 -6.44 21.11 24.57
CA GLN A 510 -6.29 21.61 25.95
C GLN A 510 -7.36 21.04 26.92
N VAL A 511 -8.48 20.57 26.37
CA VAL A 511 -9.68 20.14 27.10
C VAL A 511 -10.28 18.92 26.38
N ILE A 512 -10.76 17.94 27.15
CA ILE A 512 -11.54 16.79 26.67
C ILE A 512 -13.01 17.04 27.03
N PRO A 513 -13.96 17.03 26.07
CA PRO A 513 -15.39 17.23 26.37
C PRO A 513 -15.94 16.17 27.32
N GLU A 514 -16.87 16.57 28.19
CA GLU A 514 -17.39 15.67 29.24
C GLU A 514 -18.18 14.46 28.70
N THR A 515 -18.65 14.55 27.46
CA THR A 515 -19.32 13.47 26.72
C THR A 515 -18.40 12.34 26.28
N ILE A 516 -17.08 12.54 26.26
CA ILE A 516 -16.12 11.56 25.75
C ILE A 516 -15.77 10.51 26.81
N GLU A 517 -16.22 9.27 26.61
CA GLU A 517 -15.76 8.12 27.38
C GLU A 517 -14.26 7.89 27.15
N LEU A 518 -13.49 7.88 28.24
CA LEU A 518 -12.05 7.63 28.20
C LEU A 518 -11.79 6.12 28.28
N ARG A 519 -11.64 5.52 27.10
CA ARG A 519 -11.45 4.08 26.88
C ARG A 519 -10.14 3.77 26.16
N ASP A 520 -9.68 2.53 26.28
CA ASP A 520 -8.48 2.07 25.59
C ASP A 520 -8.62 2.22 24.06
N GLY A 521 -7.51 2.52 23.39
CA GLY A 521 -7.48 2.88 21.97
C GLY A 521 -7.50 4.38 21.69
N ILE A 522 -7.93 5.21 22.64
CA ILE A 522 -7.72 6.67 22.60
C ILE A 522 -6.26 6.98 22.94
N ARG A 523 -5.60 7.81 22.12
CA ARG A 523 -4.20 8.25 22.29
C ARG A 523 -4.12 9.76 22.25
N LEU A 524 -3.73 10.38 23.36
CA LEU A 524 -3.69 11.84 23.54
C LEU A 524 -2.30 12.36 23.95
N GLU A 525 -1.27 11.51 23.98
CA GLU A 525 0.09 11.85 24.41
C GLU A 525 0.62 13.11 23.70
N ARG A 526 1.37 13.95 24.43
CA ARG A 526 1.94 15.21 23.92
C ARG A 526 0.86 16.12 23.30
N ASN A 527 -0.27 16.24 24.01
CA ASN A 527 -1.22 17.35 23.92
C ASN A 527 -1.12 18.22 25.19
N PRO A 528 -1.21 19.56 25.09
CA PRO A 528 -1.11 20.48 26.21
C PRO A 528 -2.41 20.56 27.02
N ILE A 529 -2.87 19.43 27.56
CA ILE A 529 -4.09 19.36 28.38
C ILE A 529 -3.85 20.05 29.73
N THR A 530 -4.62 21.11 29.98
CA THR A 530 -4.48 21.98 31.15
C THR A 530 -5.73 22.00 32.04
N ASP A 531 -6.89 21.60 31.51
CA ASP A 531 -8.14 21.57 32.26
C ASP A 531 -8.10 20.54 33.42
N PRO A 532 -8.33 20.96 34.69
CA PRO A 532 -8.37 20.06 35.84
C PRO A 532 -9.45 18.97 35.76
N ALA A 533 -10.58 19.18 35.07
CA ALA A 533 -11.63 18.17 34.94
C ALA A 533 -11.17 17.03 34.01
N SER A 534 -10.66 17.38 32.82
CA SER A 534 -9.99 16.48 31.87
C SER A 534 -8.87 15.69 32.54
N LEU A 535 -7.99 16.37 33.29
CA LEU A 535 -6.88 15.72 33.99
C LEU A 535 -7.36 14.74 35.07
N ARG A 536 -8.38 15.08 35.87
CA ARG A 536 -8.98 14.14 36.85
C ARG A 536 -9.64 12.94 36.18
N ARG A 537 -10.29 13.13 35.01
CA ARG A 537 -10.86 12.02 34.21
C ARG A 537 -9.76 11.11 33.68
N LEU A 538 -8.64 11.66 33.20
CA LEU A 538 -7.47 10.89 32.75
C LEU A 538 -6.88 10.05 33.88
N VAL A 539 -6.70 10.61 35.09
CA VAL A 539 -6.31 9.86 36.30
C VAL A 539 -7.28 8.70 36.58
N ALA A 540 -8.60 8.96 36.50
CA ALA A 540 -9.62 7.94 36.77
C ALA A 540 -9.63 6.82 35.72
N ALA A 541 -9.40 7.12 34.44
CA ALA A 541 -9.29 6.13 33.36
C ALA A 541 -8.01 5.29 33.52
N ARG A 542 -6.87 5.93 33.76
CA ARG A 542 -5.56 5.32 34.03
C ARG A 542 -5.63 4.32 35.20
N ARG A 543 -6.36 4.67 36.27
CA ARG A 543 -6.66 3.80 37.42
C ARG A 543 -7.60 2.62 37.12
N GLN A 544 -8.38 2.66 36.03
CA GLN A 544 -9.33 1.61 35.65
C GLN A 544 -8.76 0.63 34.62
N THR A 545 -8.09 1.11 33.57
CA THR A 545 -7.52 0.24 32.51
C THR A 545 -6.06 -0.10 32.74
N GLY A 546 -5.34 0.69 33.53
CA GLY A 546 -3.89 0.55 33.70
C GLY A 546 -3.07 1.05 32.51
N ALA A 547 -3.66 1.86 31.62
CA ALA A 547 -2.97 2.47 30.48
C ALA A 547 -2.91 4.01 30.61
N ASP A 548 -1.73 4.59 30.37
CA ASP A 548 -1.55 6.05 30.27
C ASP A 548 -1.97 6.54 28.88
N ILE A 549 -3.27 6.77 28.67
CA ILE A 549 -3.82 7.33 27.42
C ILE A 549 -3.41 8.80 27.17
N TRP A 550 -2.82 9.47 28.16
CA TRP A 550 -2.18 10.78 28.03
C TRP A 550 -0.91 10.85 28.87
N LEU A 551 0.17 11.33 28.25
CA LEU A 551 1.37 11.83 28.94
C LEU A 551 1.73 13.19 28.32
N GLY A 552 1.86 14.22 29.14
CA GLY A 552 2.23 15.57 28.71
C GLY A 552 3.65 15.67 28.12
N ASP A 553 4.06 16.88 27.78
CA ASP A 553 5.39 17.14 27.22
C ASP A 553 6.55 16.94 28.22
N ILE A 554 7.76 16.86 27.68
CA ILE A 554 9.01 16.86 28.45
C ILE A 554 9.34 18.32 28.77
N GLU A 555 9.06 18.75 30.00
CA GLU A 555 9.48 20.07 30.48
C GLU A 555 11.02 20.12 30.61
N ILE A 556 11.61 21.25 30.22
CA ILE A 556 13.07 21.42 30.03
C ILE A 556 13.85 21.50 31.36
N ASP A 557 13.17 21.73 32.49
CA ASP A 557 13.82 21.89 33.80
C ASP A 557 14.26 20.52 34.38
N LEU A 558 15.50 20.47 34.88
CA LEU A 558 16.29 19.24 34.98
C LEU A 558 16.25 18.60 36.39
N GLY A 559 16.05 17.29 36.43
CA GLY A 559 16.28 16.44 37.60
C GLY A 559 15.41 16.72 38.83
N VAL A 560 16.05 16.61 40.01
CA VAL A 560 15.40 16.54 41.33
C VAL A 560 14.51 17.73 41.71
N ASN A 561 14.78 18.93 41.16
CA ASN A 561 14.11 20.18 41.56
C ASN A 561 12.58 20.10 41.45
N ARG A 562 12.05 19.41 40.43
CA ARG A 562 10.61 19.23 40.21
C ARG A 562 9.92 18.36 41.27
N TRP A 563 10.68 17.55 41.98
CA TRP A 563 10.23 16.67 43.07
C TRP A 563 10.38 17.31 44.45
N LEU A 564 11.10 18.43 44.55
CA LEU A 564 11.29 19.21 45.80
C LEU A 564 10.28 20.36 45.97
N HIS A 565 9.41 20.61 44.98
CA HIS A 565 8.55 21.80 44.94
C HIS A 565 7.63 21.97 46.17
N ASP A 566 6.98 20.89 46.61
CA ASP A 566 6.09 20.90 47.79
C ASP A 566 6.77 20.29 49.04
N VAL A 567 8.10 20.10 48.99
CA VAL A 567 8.90 19.54 50.08
C VAL A 567 9.41 20.67 50.99
N PRO A 568 9.38 20.53 52.33
CA PRO A 568 9.97 21.53 53.22
C PRO A 568 11.47 21.73 52.97
N GLN A 569 11.92 23.00 52.91
CA GLN A 569 13.33 23.35 52.58
C GLN A 569 14.36 22.62 53.47
N ALA A 570 14.05 22.36 54.73
CA ALA A 570 14.93 21.63 55.65
C ALA A 570 15.25 20.18 55.19
N GLN A 571 14.40 19.57 54.35
CA GLN A 571 14.59 18.22 53.80
C GLN A 571 15.24 18.22 52.40
N HIS A 572 15.44 19.40 51.78
CA HIS A 572 15.94 19.48 50.39
C HIS A 572 17.35 18.89 50.23
N GLN A 573 18.23 19.12 51.22
CA GLN A 573 19.61 18.58 51.19
C GLN A 573 19.63 17.05 51.30
N GLU A 574 18.82 16.49 52.20
CA GLU A 574 18.72 15.05 52.43
C GLU A 574 18.14 14.34 51.19
N LYS A 575 16.97 14.77 50.72
CA LYS A 575 16.30 14.20 49.55
C LYS A 575 17.08 14.42 48.25
N GLY A 576 17.80 15.54 48.13
CA GLY A 576 18.77 15.76 47.06
C GLY A 576 19.90 14.73 47.06
N ALA A 577 20.45 14.39 48.24
CA ALA A 577 21.48 13.36 48.36
C ALA A 577 20.95 11.94 48.04
N VAL A 578 19.72 11.60 48.45
CA VAL A 578 19.06 10.33 48.07
C VAL A 578 18.93 10.23 46.55
N TRP A 579 18.42 11.28 45.90
CA TRP A 579 18.29 11.33 44.44
C TRP A 579 19.64 11.16 43.75
N SER A 580 20.64 11.97 44.10
CA SER A 580 21.99 11.88 43.51
C SER A 580 22.64 10.51 43.72
N SER A 581 22.45 9.89 44.89
CA SER A 581 22.96 8.55 45.19
C SER A 581 22.32 7.47 44.31
N LEU A 582 21.06 7.62 43.92
CA LEU A 582 20.36 6.67 43.05
C LEU A 582 20.66 6.94 41.57
N GLU A 583 20.80 8.19 41.16
CA GLU A 583 21.12 8.62 39.79
C GLU A 583 22.55 8.28 39.36
N MET A 584 23.54 8.43 40.26
CA MET A 584 24.94 8.07 39.99
C MET A 584 25.15 6.57 39.78
N ASN A 585 24.22 5.71 40.23
CA ASN A 585 24.31 4.28 40.00
C ASN A 585 23.77 3.91 38.60
N GLN A 586 24.67 3.52 37.70
CA GLN A 586 24.33 3.14 36.32
C GLN A 586 23.23 2.05 36.21
N THR A 587 23.11 1.14 37.19
CA THR A 587 22.04 0.11 37.17
C THR A 587 20.64 0.69 37.32
N ASN A 588 20.53 1.86 37.93
CA ASN A 588 19.27 2.55 38.21
C ASN A 588 18.88 3.54 37.10
N SER A 589 19.75 3.82 36.14
CA SER A 589 19.53 4.80 35.06
C SER A 589 18.14 4.73 34.41
N LEU A 590 17.70 3.53 34.03
CA LEU A 590 16.35 3.33 33.47
C LEU A 590 15.24 3.60 34.48
N LEU A 591 15.40 3.19 35.75
CA LEU A 591 14.44 3.46 36.82
C LEU A 591 14.34 4.97 37.11
N MET A 592 15.45 5.71 37.09
CA MET A 592 15.43 7.17 37.29
C MET A 592 14.72 7.88 36.13
N ALA A 593 15.05 7.57 34.86
CA ALA A 593 14.34 8.11 33.70
C ALA A 593 12.83 7.74 33.69
N ARG A 594 12.50 6.55 34.23
CA ARG A 594 11.13 6.10 34.46
C ARG A 594 10.42 6.89 35.57
N ILE A 595 11.06 7.17 36.70
CA ILE A 595 10.54 8.05 37.76
C ILE A 595 10.38 9.49 37.25
N GLU A 596 11.33 10.02 36.48
CA GLU A 596 11.18 11.32 35.82
C GLU A 596 9.96 11.37 34.89
N SER A 597 9.67 10.28 34.16
CA SER A 597 8.49 10.21 33.29
C SER A 597 7.15 10.29 34.05
N LEU A 598 7.11 10.02 35.37
CA LEU A 598 5.93 10.29 36.19
C LEU A 598 5.54 11.77 36.19
N SER A 599 6.48 12.70 35.99
CA SER A 599 6.17 14.14 35.89
C SER A 599 5.27 14.51 34.69
N ARG A 600 5.12 13.59 33.74
CA ARG A 600 4.29 13.73 32.55
C ARG A 600 2.87 13.19 32.74
N THR A 601 2.60 12.49 33.84
CA THR A 601 1.28 11.93 34.19
C THR A 601 0.26 13.01 34.57
N PRO A 602 -1.05 12.77 34.43
CA PRO A 602 -2.05 13.73 34.88
C PRO A 602 -2.05 13.88 36.42
N GLU A 603 -1.65 12.85 37.18
CA GLU A 603 -1.43 12.92 38.62
C GLU A 603 -0.41 14.01 39.02
N PHE A 604 0.66 14.22 38.26
CA PHE A 604 1.64 15.29 38.54
C PHE A 604 1.07 16.71 38.34
N ARG A 605 -0.08 16.83 37.65
CA ARG A 605 -0.80 18.08 37.42
C ARG A 605 -1.89 18.33 38.47
N VAL A 606 -2.71 17.33 38.82
CA VAL A 606 -3.87 17.51 39.73
C VAL A 606 -3.73 16.88 41.13
N GLU A 607 -2.75 16.01 41.35
CA GLU A 607 -2.51 15.28 42.61
C GLU A 607 -1.03 15.33 43.06
N ARG A 608 -0.28 16.38 42.65
CA ARG A 608 1.19 16.51 42.81
C ARG A 608 1.72 16.11 44.20
N GLN A 609 1.12 16.63 45.27
CA GLN A 609 1.55 16.36 46.66
C GLN A 609 1.29 14.93 47.14
N ILE A 610 0.41 14.17 46.46
CA ILE A 610 0.22 12.75 46.69
C ILE A 610 1.31 11.98 45.93
N LEU A 611 1.50 12.29 44.64
CA LEU A 611 2.50 11.63 43.79
C LEU A 611 3.94 11.86 44.28
N GLN A 612 4.32 13.07 44.71
CA GLN A 612 5.65 13.35 45.27
C GLN A 612 5.92 12.54 46.56
N ARG A 613 4.93 12.37 47.46
CA ARG A 613 5.10 11.57 48.69
C ARG A 613 5.27 10.08 48.40
N ARG A 614 4.53 9.55 47.42
CA ARG A 614 4.70 8.19 46.90
C ARG A 614 6.11 7.98 46.34
N VAL A 615 6.54 8.86 45.43
CA VAL A 615 7.87 8.79 44.80
C VAL A 615 9.01 8.93 45.80
N TRP A 616 8.94 9.87 46.76
CA TRP A 616 10.00 10.01 47.76
C TRP A 616 10.14 8.78 48.65
N SER A 617 9.02 8.23 49.15
CA SER A 617 9.03 7.01 49.95
C SER A 617 9.55 5.80 49.17
N PHE A 618 9.21 5.69 47.88
CA PHE A 618 9.79 4.67 46.99
C PHE A 618 11.32 4.82 46.86
N LEU A 619 11.83 6.03 46.64
CA LEU A 619 13.28 6.29 46.52
C LEU A 619 14.02 6.02 47.84
N GLU A 620 13.43 6.41 48.97
CA GLU A 620 13.95 6.15 50.32
C GLU A 620 13.99 4.66 50.65
N HIS A 621 12.94 3.90 50.30
CA HIS A 621 12.95 2.43 50.41
C HIS A 621 13.97 1.79 49.47
N MET A 622 14.03 2.22 48.21
CA MET A 622 14.98 1.71 47.21
C MET A 622 16.45 1.88 47.64
N GLN A 623 16.77 2.94 48.39
CA GLN A 623 18.11 3.15 48.95
C GLN A 623 18.47 2.14 50.07
N GLN A 624 17.47 1.66 50.83
CA GLN A 624 17.64 0.74 51.96
C GLN A 624 17.39 -0.74 51.58
N ALA A 625 16.68 -0.98 50.47
CA ALA A 625 16.30 -2.29 49.98
C ALA A 625 17.49 -3.21 49.69
N SER A 626 17.31 -4.51 49.90
CA SER A 626 18.36 -5.50 49.66
C SER A 626 18.71 -5.63 48.16
N PRO A 627 19.94 -6.02 47.77
CA PRO A 627 20.31 -6.14 46.35
C PRO A 627 19.40 -7.07 45.52
N GLY A 628 18.88 -8.13 46.15
CA GLY A 628 17.92 -9.05 45.53
C GLY A 628 16.49 -8.49 45.39
N GLU A 629 16.15 -7.44 46.13
CA GLU A 629 14.90 -6.69 46.07
C GLU A 629 15.00 -5.53 45.08
N GLN A 630 16.08 -4.75 45.16
CA GLN A 630 16.46 -3.78 44.12
C GLN A 630 16.44 -4.43 42.72
N GLY A 631 16.95 -5.66 42.58
CA GLY A 631 16.87 -6.43 41.34
C GLY A 631 15.45 -6.69 40.82
N ARG A 632 14.45 -6.87 41.71
CA ARG A 632 13.04 -7.07 41.34
C ARG A 632 12.37 -5.75 40.98
N LEU A 633 12.61 -4.69 41.75
CA LEU A 633 12.12 -3.34 41.46
C LEU A 633 12.65 -2.83 40.11
N LEU A 634 13.94 -3.05 39.81
CA LEU A 634 14.53 -2.76 38.50
C LEU A 634 13.94 -3.61 37.35
N ALA A 635 13.48 -4.84 37.62
CA ALA A 635 12.79 -5.67 36.62
C ALA A 635 11.38 -5.15 36.30
N ILE A 636 10.67 -4.59 37.28
CA ILE A 636 9.37 -3.93 37.05
C ILE A 636 9.55 -2.70 36.15
N ALA A 637 10.52 -1.83 36.42
CA ALA A 637 10.80 -0.64 35.60
C ALA A 637 11.30 -0.93 34.17
N ARG A 638 11.81 -2.14 33.92
CA ARG A 638 12.16 -2.66 32.58
C ARG A 638 10.96 -3.16 31.79
N THR A 639 9.93 -3.67 32.47
CA THR A 639 8.81 -4.41 31.84
C THR A 639 7.52 -3.61 31.73
N GLU A 640 7.24 -2.73 32.69
CA GLU A 640 6.06 -1.85 32.64
C GLU A 640 6.38 -0.55 31.88
N THR A 641 5.56 -0.21 30.89
CA THR A 641 5.76 0.96 30.02
C THR A 641 4.99 2.19 30.50
N SER A 642 3.87 1.98 31.19
CA SER A 642 3.02 2.99 31.85
C SER A 642 3.72 3.56 33.09
N PRO A 643 4.03 4.87 33.16
CA PRO A 643 4.58 5.48 34.37
C PRO A 643 3.71 5.26 35.60
N GLY A 644 2.39 5.50 35.51
CA GLY A 644 1.50 5.40 36.67
C GLY A 644 1.40 3.97 37.23
N LYS A 645 1.17 2.99 36.36
CA LYS A 645 1.02 1.56 36.74
C LYS A 645 2.34 0.92 37.18
N MET A 646 3.48 1.40 36.67
CA MET A 646 4.80 1.01 37.17
C MET A 646 4.96 1.42 38.63
N LEU A 647 4.61 2.65 39.00
CA LEU A 647 4.68 3.08 40.40
C LEU A 647 3.76 2.23 41.29
N ASP A 648 2.51 2.01 40.87
CA ASP A 648 1.58 1.13 41.59
C ASP A 648 2.19 -0.29 41.79
N LYS A 649 2.80 -0.89 40.75
CA LYS A 649 3.47 -2.20 40.83
C LYS A 649 4.72 -2.21 41.71
N LEU A 650 5.47 -1.11 41.77
CA LEU A 650 6.65 -0.99 42.64
C LEU A 650 6.23 -0.96 44.11
N GLU A 651 5.15 -0.24 44.43
CA GLU A 651 4.54 -0.20 45.76
C GLU A 651 3.91 -1.55 46.16
N ASP A 652 3.25 -2.24 45.24
CA ASP A 652 2.77 -3.62 45.44
C ASP A 652 3.92 -4.59 45.77
N GLU A 653 5.08 -4.44 45.14
CA GLU A 653 6.25 -5.29 45.41
C GLU A 653 6.91 -4.98 46.75
N ILE A 654 7.03 -3.70 47.11
CA ILE A 654 7.50 -3.26 48.43
C ILE A 654 6.57 -3.77 49.53
N SER A 655 5.25 -3.72 49.32
CA SER A 655 4.25 -4.20 50.28
C SER A 655 4.33 -5.72 50.57
N LYS A 656 5.09 -6.49 49.77
CA LYS A 656 5.37 -7.93 50.01
C LYS A 656 6.66 -8.15 50.80
N SER A 657 7.65 -7.27 50.68
CA SER A 657 8.91 -7.33 51.45
C SER A 657 8.79 -6.64 52.80
N ASP A 658 8.06 -5.53 52.89
CA ASP A 658 7.73 -4.83 54.13
C ASP A 658 6.21 -4.66 54.31
N PRO A 659 5.55 -5.57 55.06
CA PRO A 659 4.13 -5.44 55.44
C PRO A 659 3.81 -4.23 56.35
N THR A 660 4.81 -3.49 56.82
CA THR A 660 4.63 -2.27 57.64
C THR A 660 4.68 -0.98 56.81
N TRP A 661 4.91 -1.07 55.49
CA TRP A 661 4.98 0.07 54.58
C TRP A 661 3.62 0.78 54.42
N GLN A 662 3.34 1.74 55.31
CA GLN A 662 2.08 2.49 55.33
C GLN A 662 2.18 3.81 54.57
N ASN A 663 2.02 3.77 53.24
CA ASN A 663 1.92 4.99 52.41
C ASN A 663 0.62 5.10 51.59
N GLN A 664 -0.42 4.32 51.93
CA GLN A 664 -1.76 4.48 51.37
C GLN A 664 -2.46 5.72 51.96
N PRO A 665 -2.88 6.71 51.15
CA PRO A 665 -4.13 7.41 51.42
C PRO A 665 -5.28 6.45 51.06
N SER A 666 -6.24 6.27 51.97
CA SER A 666 -7.38 5.36 51.81
C SER A 666 -8.43 5.88 50.81
N HIS A 667 -8.04 5.94 49.53
CA HIS A 667 -8.92 6.32 48.44
C HIS A 667 -9.93 5.22 48.15
N HIS A 668 -11.10 5.33 48.77
CA HIS A 668 -12.29 4.62 48.33
C HIS A 668 -12.51 4.89 46.83
N LEU A 669 -12.56 3.81 46.04
CA LEU A 669 -13.32 3.81 44.79
C LEU A 669 -14.72 4.39 45.10
N PRO A 670 -15.21 5.38 44.35
CA PRO A 670 -16.59 5.83 44.52
C PRO A 670 -17.49 4.62 44.26
N LYS A 671 -18.23 4.19 45.29
CA LYS A 671 -19.25 3.15 45.12
C LYS A 671 -20.17 3.60 43.99
N ARG A 672 -20.44 2.70 43.03
CA ARG A 672 -21.41 2.97 41.96
C ARG A 672 -22.65 3.64 42.57
N PRO A 673 -23.17 4.73 41.99
CA PRO A 673 -24.46 5.25 42.43
C PRO A 673 -25.47 4.10 42.35
N ARG A 674 -26.20 3.87 43.43
CA ARG A 674 -27.39 3.02 43.34
C ARG A 674 -28.38 3.76 42.46
N LEU A 675 -28.90 3.05 41.47
CA LEU A 675 -30.10 3.47 40.77
C LEU A 675 -31.26 3.26 41.75
N GLU A 676 -31.85 4.37 42.18
CA GLU A 676 -33.19 4.48 42.76
C GLU A 676 -34.01 5.38 41.83
#